data_AF-A0A7Y3MJ04-F1
#
_entry.id   AF-A0A7Y3MJ04-F1
#
_cell.length_a   1.000
_cell.length_b   1.000
_cell.length_c   1.000
_cell.angle_alpha   90.00
_cell.angle_beta   90.00
_cell.angle_gamma   90.00
#
_symmetry.space_group_name_H-M   'P 1'
#
loop_
_entity.id
_entity.type
_entity.pdbx_description
1 polymer ?
#
loop_
_entity_poly.entity_id
_entity_poly.type
_entity_poly.pdbx_seq_one_letter_code
_entity_poly.pdbx_strand_id
1 'polypeptide(L)'
;MQSENFIFIKHSVKGFVFLASLLAIAACGTDSNSNIGPNVSAKSTSVEWVRHGNDNGEQRFSTLDQIDKKSVKNLGLSWYFNIPTRRGIEATPLMVGRTLYVSGSWSIVYALDAVTGDKKWVYDPKVDRAFLAKGCCDAVNRGVAYSDGKIFVGAYDGRLIALNAKDGSVLWDVQTTDRNESYTITGAPRIAGDNVVIGNGGAELGVRGYVSAYNTNTGKMAWRFYTVPGDPAKGFENETLAAAAKTWNGEWWRWGGGGTVWDAIVYDPALDLLYIGVGNGSPWNQSLRSPAGGDNLFLASIVALKSKTGEYVWHYQTTPGETWDFTATQHIMLADLEIDGAMRKVLMQAPKNGFFYVLDRQTGELISAEPFTSLNWATHVDPKTGRPVETPDARVFDGVKPVLPAMGGGHNWPPMSYNPNTGLVYIPTMQFPATYKQPTASVDSKPGSGYWNLGFDNSAAAPPKLPERELDAVLAQTYSGSLLAWDPIKQTVRWSTPPARPSGGGTLSTAGGLVFQGAHNGHLTAYDAETGDVLWSSDTQTGAMAAPITYAIDGEQYVAIAVGFGGGFGAQGGVIAHGWKIPNISRVLVYKLGASEVLPAAPKIDSRMPAPAGPVTADAATIDRGQRIYQRHCAYCHGDGLRTGGLNPDLRRSTEGIHKIWQQIVRDGIFSSVGMVGFADFISGEEAEAIRQYVLSESHRVYQQQEAQ
;
A
#
# COMPACT_ATOMS: atom_id res chain seq x y z
N MET A 1 56.20 -36.05 -5.85
CA MET A 1 57.57 -35.92 -5.29
C MET A 1 57.40 -35.38 -3.86
N GLN A 2 58.07 -36.00 -2.89
CA GLN A 2 58.32 -35.62 -1.48
C GLN A 2 57.32 -34.65 -0.79
N SER A 3 56.46 -35.09 0.15
CA SER A 3 56.72 -35.50 1.57
C SER A 3 57.02 -34.28 2.47
N GLU A 4 56.43 -34.07 3.65
CA GLU A 4 56.46 -34.83 4.93
C GLU A 4 55.45 -34.21 5.97
N ASN A 5 55.06 -34.76 7.14
CA ASN A 5 55.06 -36.14 7.68
C ASN A 5 54.14 -36.35 8.93
N PHE A 6 53.64 -37.59 9.08
CA PHE A 6 53.39 -38.45 10.28
C PHE A 6 52.44 -38.15 11.48
N ILE A 7 51.33 -38.92 11.49
CA ILE A 7 50.75 -39.83 12.53
C ILE A 7 51.67 -40.15 13.76
N PHE A 8 51.25 -40.45 15.00
CA PHE A 8 50.39 -41.55 15.53
C PHE A 8 50.31 -41.40 17.10
N ILE A 9 49.32 -41.88 17.89
CA ILE A 9 49.13 -43.27 18.38
C ILE A 9 47.81 -43.35 19.18
N LYS A 10 47.09 -44.50 19.12
CA LYS A 10 46.08 -44.92 20.11
C LYS A 10 46.70 -45.88 21.12
N HIS A 11 46.25 -45.89 22.37
CA HIS A 11 46.31 -47.09 23.21
C HIS A 11 44.97 -47.34 23.93
N SER A 12 44.66 -48.61 24.14
CA SER A 12 43.43 -49.12 24.74
C SER A 12 43.79 -50.24 25.70
N VAL A 13 43.18 -50.27 26.89
CA VAL A 13 43.13 -51.45 27.75
C VAL A 13 41.72 -51.58 28.35
N LYS A 14 41.23 -52.81 28.46
CA LYS A 14 39.91 -53.19 28.98
C LYS A 14 40.01 -53.73 30.41
N GLY A 15 38.90 -53.67 31.16
CA GLY A 15 38.37 -54.87 31.82
C GLY A 15 38.16 -54.83 33.34
N PHE A 16 37.25 -55.71 33.77
CA PHE A 16 36.66 -55.96 35.11
C PHE A 16 35.45 -55.08 35.47
N VAL A 17 34.18 -55.53 35.54
CA VAL A 17 33.48 -56.83 35.76
C VAL A 17 33.05 -57.10 37.22
N PHE A 18 31.72 -57.11 37.37
CA PHE A 18 30.83 -57.84 38.31
C PHE A 18 30.32 -57.25 39.65
N LEU A 19 28.98 -57.20 39.67
CA LEU A 19 28.02 -57.71 40.67
C LEU A 19 27.31 -56.70 41.60
N ALA A 20 26.01 -56.98 41.78
CA ALA A 20 25.04 -56.17 42.50
C ALA A 20 24.84 -56.63 43.95
N SER A 21 24.21 -55.78 44.77
CA SER A 21 23.32 -56.17 45.88
C SER A 21 22.48 -54.97 46.34
N LEU A 22 21.17 -55.17 46.51
CA LEU A 22 20.31 -54.24 47.25
C LEU A 22 20.45 -54.48 48.76
N LEU A 23 20.33 -53.43 49.57
CA LEU A 23 19.85 -53.53 50.95
C LEU A 23 19.05 -52.28 51.31
N ALA A 24 17.94 -52.46 52.04
CA ALA A 24 17.06 -51.38 52.50
C ALA A 24 16.90 -51.46 54.02
N ILE A 25 17.09 -50.33 54.71
CA ILE A 25 16.70 -50.09 56.11
C ILE A 25 16.22 -48.63 56.21
N ALA A 26 15.17 -48.37 57.00
CA ALA A 26 14.54 -47.07 57.17
C ALA A 26 14.74 -46.48 58.58
N ALA A 27 14.70 -45.14 58.73
CA ALA A 27 14.06 -44.44 59.87
C ALA A 27 14.08 -42.89 59.75
N CYS A 28 12.88 -42.30 59.82
CA CYS A 28 12.42 -40.95 60.22
C CYS A 28 13.35 -39.71 60.31
N GLY A 29 12.87 -38.59 59.74
CA GLY A 29 13.26 -37.20 60.04
C GLY A 29 12.27 -36.18 59.44
N THR A 30 11.60 -35.40 60.29
CA THR A 30 10.40 -34.54 60.06
C THR A 30 10.47 -33.43 59.00
N ASP A 31 9.28 -33.04 58.52
CA ASP A 31 9.01 -31.94 57.56
C ASP A 31 9.55 -30.55 57.96
N SER A 32 9.93 -29.76 56.94
CA SER A 32 9.77 -28.30 56.97
C SER A 32 9.67 -27.71 55.56
N ASN A 33 8.60 -26.94 55.30
CA ASN A 33 8.43 -26.14 54.08
C ASN A 33 9.65 -25.23 53.81
N SER A 34 10.17 -25.25 52.59
CA SER A 34 10.98 -24.15 52.04
C SER A 34 10.34 -23.62 50.77
N ASN A 35 9.75 -22.43 50.87
CA ASN A 35 9.17 -21.69 49.74
C ASN A 35 10.19 -21.54 48.60
N ILE A 36 9.98 -22.23 47.49
CA ILE A 36 10.45 -21.74 46.19
C ILE A 36 9.42 -20.70 45.77
N GLY A 37 9.62 -19.46 46.22
CA GLY A 37 8.82 -18.34 45.75
C GLY A 37 8.91 -18.22 44.22
N PRO A 38 7.88 -17.70 43.54
CA PRO A 38 7.97 -17.45 42.12
C PRO A 38 9.18 -16.54 41.88
N ASN A 39 10.14 -17.03 41.08
CA ASN A 39 11.22 -16.19 40.61
C ASN A 39 10.58 -15.22 39.61
N VAL A 40 10.11 -14.08 40.11
CA VAL A 40 9.47 -13.03 39.31
C VAL A 40 10.54 -12.44 38.41
N SER A 41 10.75 -13.07 37.25
CA SER A 41 11.31 -12.38 36.10
C SER A 41 10.43 -11.16 35.90
N ALA A 42 10.98 -9.97 36.15
CA ALA A 42 10.24 -8.73 36.02
C ALA A 42 9.56 -8.72 34.65
N LYS A 43 8.23 -8.57 34.64
CA LYS A 43 7.46 -8.43 33.40
C LYS A 43 8.14 -7.32 32.60
N SER A 44 8.61 -7.62 31.38
CA SER A 44 9.18 -6.60 30.50
C SER A 44 8.17 -5.46 30.40
N THR A 45 8.57 -4.26 30.83
CA THR A 45 7.78 -3.04 30.68
C THR A 45 7.89 -2.47 29.27
N SER A 46 8.73 -3.07 28.42
CA SER A 46 8.82 -2.80 26.99
C SER A 46 7.88 -3.71 26.20
N VAL A 47 7.18 -3.13 25.23
CA VAL A 47 6.23 -3.78 24.31
C VAL A 47 6.58 -3.39 22.89
N GLU A 48 6.81 -4.39 22.04
CA GLU A 48 7.31 -4.23 20.67
C GLU A 48 6.19 -4.19 19.61
N TRP A 49 6.50 -3.70 18.42
CA TRP A 49 5.66 -3.77 17.22
C TRP A 49 6.48 -4.42 16.10
N VAL A 50 6.58 -5.75 16.13
CA VAL A 50 7.54 -6.53 15.30
C VAL A 50 6.99 -6.99 13.95
N ARG A 51 5.69 -6.82 13.70
CA ARG A 51 5.01 -7.20 12.44
C ARG A 51 4.29 -5.99 11.86
N HIS A 52 4.09 -6.00 10.54
CA HIS A 52 3.48 -4.88 9.82
C HIS A 52 2.11 -4.47 10.40
N GLY A 53 1.23 -5.43 10.69
CA GLY A 53 -0.06 -5.20 11.37
C GLY A 53 -0.08 -5.49 12.88
N ASN A 54 1.06 -5.34 13.58
CA ASN A 54 1.34 -5.74 14.97
C ASN A 54 1.37 -7.25 15.24
N ASP A 55 0.31 -7.97 14.85
CA ASP A 55 0.11 -9.40 15.11
C ASP A 55 -0.01 -10.24 13.81
N ASN A 56 -0.34 -11.54 13.94
CA ASN A 56 -0.50 -12.45 12.80
C ASN A 56 -1.85 -12.28 12.06
N GLY A 57 -2.84 -11.67 12.70
CA GLY A 57 -4.12 -11.30 12.08
C GLY A 57 -4.13 -9.89 11.52
N GLU A 58 -2.99 -9.19 11.55
CA GLU A 58 -2.83 -7.77 11.20
C GLU A 58 -3.88 -6.83 11.83
N GLN A 59 -4.37 -7.11 13.04
CA GLN A 59 -5.49 -6.35 13.62
C GLN A 59 -5.16 -4.87 13.87
N ARG A 60 -3.87 -4.51 13.97
CA ARG A 60 -3.38 -3.16 14.31
C ARG A 60 -3.98 -2.62 15.61
N PHE A 61 -4.27 -3.55 16.52
CA PHE A 61 -4.64 -3.29 17.91
C PHE A 61 -3.41 -3.36 18.80
N SER A 62 -3.28 -2.41 19.73
CA SER A 62 -2.31 -2.50 20.82
C SER A 62 -3.00 -2.68 22.16
N THR A 63 -2.49 -3.61 22.96
CA THR A 63 -2.93 -3.81 24.35
C THR A 63 -2.43 -2.74 25.31
N LEU A 64 -1.68 -1.73 24.84
CA LEU A 64 -1.20 -0.62 25.65
C LEU A 64 -2.32 0.41 25.92
N ASP A 65 -2.39 0.87 27.17
CA ASP A 65 -3.46 1.71 27.72
C ASP A 65 -2.96 2.88 28.59
N GLN A 66 -1.63 3.12 28.69
CA GLN A 66 -1.08 4.28 29.40
C GLN A 66 -1.54 5.60 28.74
N ILE A 67 -1.65 5.61 27.41
CA ILE A 67 -2.33 6.64 26.63
C ILE A 67 -3.79 6.19 26.44
N ASP A 68 -4.70 6.82 27.19
CA ASP A 68 -6.14 6.52 27.23
C ASP A 68 -6.99 7.78 26.94
N LYS A 69 -8.32 7.60 26.92
CA LYS A 69 -9.31 8.68 26.76
C LYS A 69 -9.10 9.89 27.70
N LYS A 70 -8.44 9.73 28.86
CA LYS A 70 -8.23 10.77 29.87
C LYS A 70 -6.86 11.45 29.76
N SER A 71 -5.83 10.68 29.39
CA SER A 71 -4.43 11.10 29.36
C SER A 71 -4.00 11.61 27.98
N VAL A 72 -4.66 11.21 26.89
CA VAL A 72 -4.29 11.57 25.50
C VAL A 72 -4.21 13.09 25.25
N LYS A 73 -4.98 13.91 25.97
CA LYS A 73 -4.87 15.37 25.94
C LYS A 73 -3.49 15.93 26.36
N ASN A 74 -2.70 15.13 27.08
CA ASN A 74 -1.33 15.44 27.50
C ASN A 74 -0.27 14.80 26.57
N LEU A 75 -0.67 14.21 25.45
CA LEU A 75 0.23 13.66 24.44
C LEU A 75 0.91 14.81 23.69
N GLY A 76 2.24 14.76 23.58
CA GLY A 76 3.02 15.75 22.85
C GLY A 76 4.18 15.11 22.11
N LEU A 77 4.78 15.88 21.19
CA LEU A 77 5.90 15.40 20.39
C LEU A 77 7.12 15.19 21.31
N SER A 78 7.76 14.03 21.19
CA SER A 78 8.97 13.67 21.92
C SER A 78 10.23 13.85 21.10
N TRP A 79 10.17 13.48 19.82
CA TRP A 79 11.25 13.67 18.85
C TRP A 79 10.71 13.53 17.42
N TYR A 80 11.49 14.01 16.45
CA TYR A 80 11.21 13.83 15.02
C TYR A 80 12.50 13.54 14.25
N PHE A 81 12.36 12.85 13.12
CA PHE A 81 13.46 12.59 12.19
C PHE A 81 13.06 13.04 10.78
N ASN A 82 13.89 13.84 10.10
CA ASN A 82 13.61 14.29 8.73
C ASN A 82 14.05 13.23 7.71
N ILE A 83 13.12 12.77 6.87
CA ILE A 83 13.40 11.85 5.75
C ILE A 83 13.73 12.73 4.53
N PRO A 84 14.92 12.61 3.90
CA PRO A 84 15.35 13.47 2.80
C PRO A 84 14.68 13.12 1.46
N THR A 85 13.36 13.34 1.38
CA THR A 85 12.55 13.14 0.17
C THR A 85 11.42 14.18 0.09
N ARG A 86 10.79 14.26 -1.08
CA ARG A 86 9.57 15.06 -1.36
C ARG A 86 8.56 14.19 -2.09
N ARG A 87 8.48 12.93 -1.67
CA ARG A 87 7.67 11.85 -2.26
C ARG A 87 6.93 11.14 -1.13
N GLY A 88 5.93 10.34 -1.46
CA GLY A 88 5.07 9.68 -0.49
C GLY A 88 5.80 8.81 0.51
N ILE A 89 5.28 8.81 1.74
CA ILE A 89 5.67 7.94 2.83
C ILE A 89 4.44 7.12 3.24
N GLU A 90 4.45 5.84 2.90
CA GLU A 90 3.37 4.88 3.19
C GLU A 90 3.73 3.89 4.30
N ALA A 91 4.94 4.03 4.87
CA ALA A 91 5.53 3.02 5.75
C ALA A 91 4.88 2.95 7.13
N THR A 92 4.33 1.77 7.48
CA THR A 92 4.13 1.43 8.90
C THR A 92 5.51 1.11 9.50
N PRO A 93 5.99 1.84 10.53
CA PRO A 93 7.25 1.50 11.19
C PRO A 93 7.18 0.16 11.92
N LEU A 94 8.32 -0.48 12.16
CA LEU A 94 8.45 -1.57 13.13
C LEU A 94 9.28 -1.09 14.32
N MET A 95 8.89 -1.44 15.55
CA MET A 95 9.72 -1.24 16.74
C MET A 95 10.19 -2.60 17.26
N VAL A 96 11.50 -2.83 17.23
CA VAL A 96 12.14 -4.06 17.74
C VAL A 96 13.28 -3.68 18.68
N GLY A 97 13.25 -4.18 19.91
CA GLY A 97 14.14 -3.84 21.01
C GLY A 97 14.08 -2.36 21.37
N ARG A 98 15.03 -1.59 20.83
CA ARG A 98 15.10 -0.12 20.96
C ARG A 98 15.30 0.56 19.61
N THR A 99 14.98 -0.13 18.51
CA THR A 99 15.19 0.39 17.16
C THR A 99 13.86 0.48 16.43
N LEU A 100 13.58 1.68 15.93
CA LEU A 100 12.47 1.93 15.01
C LEU A 100 13.01 1.78 13.58
N TYR A 101 12.49 0.80 12.84
CA TYR A 101 12.79 0.60 11.43
C TYR A 101 11.66 1.18 10.58
N VAL A 102 12.00 2.03 9.63
CA VAL A 102 11.05 2.70 8.75
C VAL A 102 11.64 2.79 7.35
N SER A 103 10.82 2.52 6.33
CA SER A 103 11.20 2.79 4.94
C SER A 103 10.67 4.15 4.49
N GLY A 104 11.39 4.78 3.57
CA GLY A 104 10.96 5.96 2.86
C GLY A 104 10.76 5.67 1.37
N SER A 105 10.50 6.73 0.62
CA SER A 105 10.43 6.66 -0.84
C SER A 105 11.72 6.07 -1.46
N TRP A 106 11.59 5.42 -2.60
CA TRP A 106 12.66 4.65 -3.27
C TRP A 106 13.17 3.45 -2.46
N SER A 107 12.36 2.93 -1.52
CA SER A 107 12.69 1.80 -0.65
C SER A 107 13.95 1.97 0.22
N ILE A 108 14.32 3.22 0.53
CA ILE A 108 15.42 3.53 1.45
C ILE A 108 14.96 3.16 2.86
N VAL A 109 15.75 2.38 3.60
CA VAL A 109 15.44 1.94 4.98
C VAL A 109 16.27 2.70 5.99
N TYR A 110 15.63 3.20 7.04
CA TYR A 110 16.25 3.90 8.16
C TYR A 110 16.05 3.08 9.44
N ALA A 111 17.11 2.98 10.24
CA ALA A 111 17.05 2.48 11.60
C ALA A 111 17.35 3.62 12.57
N LEU A 112 16.40 3.94 13.44
CA LEU A 112 16.46 5.05 14.40
C LEU A 112 16.44 4.50 15.83
N ASP A 113 17.04 5.18 16.80
CA ASP A 113 16.73 4.90 18.20
C ASP A 113 15.29 5.28 18.50
N ALA A 114 14.53 4.35 19.08
CA ALA A 114 13.10 4.53 19.32
C ALA A 114 12.79 5.56 20.44
N VAL A 115 13.79 6.01 21.20
CA VAL A 115 13.62 7.00 22.28
C VAL A 115 14.25 8.36 21.95
N THR A 116 15.38 8.40 21.25
CA THR A 116 16.05 9.67 20.90
C THR A 116 15.83 10.13 19.46
N GLY A 117 15.42 9.23 18.55
CA GLY A 117 15.35 9.49 17.11
C GLY A 117 16.71 9.43 16.38
N ASP A 118 17.81 9.14 17.09
CA ASP A 118 19.14 9.10 16.50
C ASP A 118 19.26 8.02 15.42
N LYS A 119 19.72 8.41 14.23
CA LYS A 119 19.94 7.49 13.12
C LYS A 119 21.10 6.53 13.41
N LYS A 120 20.77 5.27 13.66
CA LYS A 120 21.73 4.15 13.84
C LYS A 120 22.37 3.76 12.51
N TRP A 121 21.56 3.54 11.48
CA TRP A 121 22.03 3.29 10.12
C TRP A 121 20.98 3.69 9.07
N VAL A 122 21.40 3.76 7.80
CA VAL A 122 20.52 3.93 6.64
C VAL A 122 21.01 3.04 5.50
N TYR A 123 20.09 2.35 4.84
CA TYR A 123 20.35 1.55 3.65
C TYR A 123 19.58 2.15 2.46
N ASP A 124 20.29 2.51 1.40
CA ASP A 124 19.71 2.99 0.14
C ASP A 124 19.97 1.93 -0.95
N PRO A 125 18.93 1.25 -1.48
CA PRO A 125 19.09 0.21 -2.49
C PRO A 125 19.57 0.72 -3.85
N LYS A 126 19.70 2.05 -4.05
CA LYS A 126 20.13 2.67 -5.32
C LYS A 126 19.23 2.33 -6.51
N VAL A 127 17.91 2.28 -6.28
CA VAL A 127 16.90 2.19 -7.34
C VAL A 127 17.15 3.30 -8.37
N ASP A 128 17.35 2.92 -9.63
CA ASP A 128 17.45 3.85 -10.76
C ASP A 128 16.17 4.71 -10.82
N ARG A 129 16.33 6.03 -10.89
CA ARG A 129 15.18 6.95 -10.86
C ARG A 129 14.32 6.81 -12.12
N ALA A 130 14.87 6.33 -13.23
CA ALA A 130 14.12 6.01 -14.45
C ALA A 130 13.05 4.91 -14.23
N PHE A 131 13.17 4.06 -13.20
CA PHE A 131 12.11 3.10 -12.84
C PHE A 131 10.79 3.77 -12.42
N LEU A 132 10.78 5.09 -12.15
CA LEU A 132 9.53 5.80 -11.86
C LEU A 132 8.46 5.61 -12.94
N ALA A 133 8.86 5.59 -14.21
CA ALA A 133 7.94 5.39 -15.34
C ALA A 133 7.32 3.98 -15.38
N LYS A 134 7.81 3.04 -14.57
CA LYS A 134 7.33 1.65 -14.49
C LYS A 134 6.29 1.41 -13.39
N GLY A 135 6.04 2.39 -12.52
CA GLY A 135 5.05 2.29 -11.45
C GLY A 135 3.94 3.33 -11.61
N CYS A 136 2.70 2.94 -11.31
CA CYS A 136 1.54 3.82 -11.44
C CYS A 136 1.52 4.98 -10.43
N CYS A 137 2.00 4.72 -9.21
CA CYS A 137 1.40 5.32 -8.02
C CYS A 137 2.46 5.82 -7.03
N ASP A 138 3.37 6.69 -7.50
CA ASP A 138 4.51 7.22 -6.74
C ASP A 138 5.61 6.14 -6.44
N ALA A 139 6.77 6.56 -5.92
CA ALA A 139 7.94 5.75 -5.61
C ALA A 139 7.92 5.33 -4.12
N VAL A 140 6.79 4.80 -3.69
CA VAL A 140 6.43 4.56 -2.28
C VAL A 140 6.91 3.19 -1.79
N ASN A 141 6.95 3.04 -0.46
CA ASN A 141 7.16 1.76 0.20
C ASN A 141 6.34 1.70 1.51
N ARG A 142 5.65 0.58 1.77
CA ARG A 142 4.73 0.41 2.92
C ARG A 142 5.36 -0.14 4.19
N GLY A 143 6.64 -0.51 4.14
CA GLY A 143 7.37 -0.95 5.33
C GLY A 143 8.33 -2.09 5.05
N VAL A 144 8.90 -2.59 6.14
CA VAL A 144 9.82 -3.72 6.15
C VAL A 144 9.23 -4.88 6.95
N ALA A 145 9.81 -6.07 6.81
CA ALA A 145 9.55 -7.20 7.70
C ALA A 145 10.74 -7.41 8.65
N TYR A 146 10.51 -8.03 9.81
CA TYR A 146 11.56 -8.46 10.73
C TYR A 146 11.47 -9.97 11.02
N SER A 147 12.62 -10.66 11.02
CA SER A 147 12.78 -12.02 11.57
C SER A 147 14.26 -12.29 11.86
N ASP A 148 14.54 -12.91 12.99
CA ASP A 148 15.85 -13.49 13.37
C ASP A 148 17.06 -12.57 13.10
N GLY A 149 16.98 -11.33 13.58
CA GLY A 149 18.03 -10.32 13.43
C GLY A 149 18.15 -9.72 12.02
N LYS A 150 17.15 -9.92 11.15
CA LYS A 150 17.14 -9.46 9.76
C LYS A 150 15.96 -8.56 9.48
N ILE A 151 16.17 -7.56 8.63
CA ILE A 151 15.17 -6.64 8.10
C ILE A 151 15.01 -6.93 6.61
N PHE A 152 13.78 -7.13 6.14
CA PHE A 152 13.48 -7.44 4.74
C PHE A 152 12.73 -6.30 4.07
N VAL A 153 13.17 -5.87 2.90
CA VAL A 153 12.56 -4.77 2.14
C VAL A 153 12.36 -5.15 0.67
N GLY A 154 11.18 -4.80 0.13
CA GLY A 154 10.93 -4.79 -1.31
C GLY A 154 11.46 -3.50 -1.94
N ALA A 155 12.47 -3.61 -2.80
CA ALA A 155 12.96 -2.48 -3.57
C ALA A 155 12.04 -2.18 -4.75
N TYR A 156 11.83 -0.89 -5.03
CA TYR A 156 10.90 -0.44 -6.06
C TYR A 156 11.21 -1.00 -7.47
N ASP A 157 12.47 -1.34 -7.76
CA ASP A 157 12.91 -1.99 -9.01
C ASP A 157 12.74 -3.53 -9.05
N GLY A 158 12.00 -4.09 -8.10
CA GLY A 158 11.59 -5.50 -8.10
C GLY A 158 12.53 -6.44 -7.33
N ARG A 159 13.52 -5.91 -6.60
CA ARG A 159 14.39 -6.73 -5.73
C ARG A 159 13.74 -6.98 -4.37
N LEU A 160 14.02 -8.14 -3.79
CA LEU A 160 13.80 -8.41 -2.37
C LEU A 160 15.17 -8.49 -1.70
N ILE A 161 15.33 -7.74 -0.60
CA ILE A 161 16.64 -7.53 0.04
C ILE A 161 16.53 -7.85 1.52
N ALA A 162 17.45 -8.65 2.04
CA ALA A 162 17.63 -8.88 3.46
C ALA A 162 18.84 -8.09 3.98
N LEU A 163 18.62 -7.34 5.06
CA LEU A 163 19.60 -6.54 5.75
C LEU A 163 19.83 -7.09 7.16
N ASN A 164 21.05 -7.00 7.66
CA ASN A 164 21.36 -7.22 9.07
C ASN A 164 20.73 -6.08 9.90
N ALA A 165 19.85 -6.42 10.85
CA ALA A 165 19.14 -5.42 11.66
C ALA A 165 20.07 -4.53 12.49
N LYS A 166 21.27 -5.03 12.83
CA LYS A 166 22.24 -4.30 13.67
C LYS A 166 22.91 -3.12 12.96
N ASP A 167 23.27 -3.27 11.69
CA ASP A 167 24.16 -2.35 10.97
C ASP A 167 23.71 -2.01 9.54
N GLY A 168 22.63 -2.61 9.04
CA GLY A 168 22.10 -2.37 7.70
C GLY A 168 22.91 -3.02 6.56
N SER A 169 23.89 -3.88 6.87
CA SER A 169 24.65 -4.62 5.85
C SER A 169 23.76 -5.61 5.10
N VAL A 170 23.96 -5.73 3.78
CA VAL A 170 23.19 -6.68 2.95
C VAL A 170 23.63 -8.10 3.24
N LEU A 171 22.66 -8.96 3.58
CA LEU A 171 22.84 -10.40 3.76
C LEU A 171 22.58 -11.14 2.45
N TRP A 172 21.55 -10.73 1.71
CA TRP A 172 21.25 -11.17 0.35
C TRP A 172 20.36 -10.15 -0.38
N ASP A 173 20.44 -10.12 -1.70
CA ASP A 173 19.63 -9.30 -2.62
C ASP A 173 19.24 -10.19 -3.81
N VAL A 174 17.95 -10.32 -4.12
CA VAL A 174 17.44 -11.13 -5.22
C VAL A 174 16.44 -10.36 -6.08
N GLN A 175 16.66 -10.37 -7.40
CA GLN A 175 15.70 -9.83 -8.37
C GLN A 175 14.49 -10.75 -8.48
N THR A 176 13.30 -10.27 -8.12
CA THR A 176 12.07 -11.09 -8.13
C THR A 176 11.31 -10.99 -9.45
N THR A 177 11.46 -9.87 -10.18
CA THR A 177 10.75 -9.52 -11.41
C THR A 177 11.67 -9.40 -12.63
N ASP A 178 11.13 -9.53 -13.84
CA ASP A 178 11.85 -9.08 -15.03
C ASP A 178 11.99 -7.55 -14.99
N ARG A 179 13.22 -7.05 -15.12
CA ARG A 179 13.55 -5.61 -15.10
C ARG A 179 13.18 -4.91 -16.41
N ASN A 180 12.92 -5.63 -17.49
CA ASN A 180 12.50 -5.07 -18.77
C ASN A 180 11.00 -4.72 -18.75
N GLU A 181 10.20 -5.51 -18.03
CA GLU A 181 8.77 -5.28 -17.83
C GLU A 181 8.47 -4.16 -16.82
N SER A 182 7.20 -3.73 -16.74
CA SER A 182 6.73 -2.67 -15.83
C SER A 182 6.34 -3.18 -14.44
N TYR A 183 7.14 -4.08 -13.85
CA TYR A 183 6.95 -4.49 -12.45
C TYR A 183 7.60 -3.51 -11.48
N THR A 184 6.96 -3.30 -10.33
CA THR A 184 7.51 -2.60 -9.17
C THR A 184 7.12 -3.30 -7.86
N ILE A 185 7.78 -2.98 -6.74
CA ILE A 185 7.36 -3.43 -5.40
C ILE A 185 7.15 -2.21 -4.49
N THR A 186 5.96 -2.13 -3.90
CA THR A 186 5.55 -1.06 -2.97
C THR A 186 5.09 -1.59 -1.61
N GLY A 187 4.47 -2.77 -1.55
CA GLY A 187 4.03 -3.41 -0.31
C GLY A 187 5.17 -3.85 0.62
N ALA A 188 4.86 -4.02 1.91
CA ALA A 188 5.78 -4.59 2.88
C ALA A 188 5.83 -6.13 2.77
N PRO A 189 7.01 -6.78 2.81
CA PRO A 189 7.09 -8.24 2.88
C PRO A 189 6.49 -8.76 4.19
N ARG A 190 6.03 -10.02 4.21
CA ARG A 190 5.60 -10.72 5.44
C ARG A 190 6.40 -11.99 5.67
N ILE A 191 6.51 -12.41 6.93
CA ILE A 191 7.21 -13.63 7.33
C ILE A 191 6.19 -14.75 7.57
N ALA A 192 6.33 -15.85 6.83
CA ALA A 192 5.49 -17.03 6.90
C ALA A 192 6.37 -18.28 7.09
N GLY A 193 6.50 -18.73 8.35
CA GLY A 193 7.49 -19.75 8.73
C GLY A 193 8.92 -19.31 8.39
N ASP A 194 9.68 -20.20 7.75
CA ASP A 194 11.08 -19.96 7.32
C ASP A 194 11.21 -19.10 6.05
N ASN A 195 10.10 -18.53 5.57
CA ASN A 195 10.04 -17.76 4.32
C ASN A 195 9.65 -16.30 4.55
N VAL A 196 10.26 -15.40 3.78
CA VAL A 196 9.76 -14.06 3.52
C VAL A 196 8.98 -14.08 2.21
N VAL A 197 7.77 -13.52 2.24
CA VAL A 197 6.80 -13.52 1.14
C VAL A 197 6.63 -12.09 0.62
N ILE A 198 6.66 -11.93 -0.71
CA ILE A 198 6.44 -10.65 -1.39
C ILE A 198 5.75 -10.87 -2.74
N GLY A 199 4.91 -9.91 -3.15
CA GLY A 199 4.34 -9.82 -4.50
C GLY A 199 4.92 -8.64 -5.28
N ASN A 200 4.11 -8.03 -6.15
CA ASN A 200 4.50 -6.92 -7.03
C ASN A 200 3.27 -6.11 -7.48
N GLY A 201 3.50 -4.91 -8.00
CA GLY A 201 2.55 -4.06 -8.71
C GLY A 201 2.92 -3.86 -10.19
N GLY A 202 2.04 -3.21 -10.96
CA GLY A 202 2.23 -2.94 -12.40
C GLY A 202 1.03 -3.27 -13.30
N ALA A 203 -0.16 -3.58 -12.76
CA ALA A 203 -1.32 -3.98 -13.57
C ALA A 203 -1.76 -2.89 -14.57
N GLU A 204 -1.53 -1.63 -14.21
CA GLU A 204 -1.84 -0.44 -15.02
C GLU A 204 -0.97 -0.35 -16.29
N LEU A 205 0.15 -1.09 -16.35
CA LEU A 205 1.13 -1.05 -17.44
C LEU A 205 1.31 -2.40 -18.17
N GLY A 206 0.45 -3.39 -17.92
CA GLY A 206 0.46 -4.67 -18.63
C GLY A 206 1.42 -5.73 -18.06
N VAL A 207 1.15 -6.24 -16.85
CA VAL A 207 1.96 -7.32 -16.23
C VAL A 207 1.12 -8.51 -15.74
N ARG A 208 1.76 -9.66 -15.55
CA ARG A 208 1.15 -10.89 -15.00
C ARG A 208 1.40 -11.01 -13.51
N GLY A 209 0.36 -10.96 -12.69
CA GLY A 209 0.46 -11.01 -11.25
C GLY A 209 1.00 -12.32 -10.69
N TYR A 210 1.76 -12.21 -9.60
CA TYR A 210 2.21 -13.34 -8.78
C TYR A 210 2.63 -12.89 -7.38
N VAL A 211 2.73 -13.86 -6.48
CA VAL A 211 3.40 -13.77 -5.18
C VAL A 211 4.50 -14.83 -5.11
N SER A 212 5.56 -14.59 -4.34
CA SER A 212 6.67 -15.55 -4.18
C SER A 212 7.20 -15.57 -2.75
N ALA A 213 7.62 -16.76 -2.32
CA ALA A 213 8.28 -16.98 -1.05
C ALA A 213 9.76 -17.27 -1.26
N TYR A 214 10.60 -16.67 -0.42
CA TYR A 214 12.06 -16.85 -0.42
C TYR A 214 12.50 -17.21 0.99
N ASN A 215 13.42 -18.17 1.13
CA ASN A 215 13.94 -18.55 2.44
C ASN A 215 14.65 -17.38 3.12
N THR A 216 14.28 -17.06 4.36
CA THR A 216 14.76 -15.88 5.10
C THR A 216 16.28 -15.80 5.26
N ASN A 217 16.96 -16.94 5.33
CA ASN A 217 18.41 -17.00 5.54
C ASN A 217 19.23 -16.96 4.25
N THR A 218 18.69 -17.42 3.12
CA THR A 218 19.46 -17.64 1.88
C THR A 218 18.99 -16.82 0.67
N GLY A 219 17.80 -16.23 0.72
CA GLY A 219 17.19 -15.57 -0.44
C GLY A 219 16.76 -16.53 -1.56
N LYS A 220 16.94 -17.85 -1.39
CA LYS A 220 16.52 -18.84 -2.39
C LYS A 220 14.99 -18.88 -2.47
N MET A 221 14.44 -18.72 -3.67
CA MET A 221 13.00 -18.89 -3.91
C MET A 221 12.56 -20.31 -3.52
N ALA A 222 11.58 -20.40 -2.64
CA ALA A 222 10.94 -21.65 -2.23
C ALA A 222 9.83 -22.02 -3.20
N TRP A 223 8.95 -21.06 -3.53
CA TRP A 223 7.83 -21.25 -4.45
C TRP A 223 7.35 -19.91 -5.05
N ARG A 224 6.57 -19.99 -6.13
CA ARG A 224 5.86 -18.87 -6.75
C ARG A 224 4.44 -19.30 -7.11
N PHE A 225 3.45 -18.46 -6.77
CA PHE A 225 2.07 -18.62 -7.18
C PHE A 225 1.71 -17.47 -8.13
N TYR A 226 1.42 -17.79 -9.40
CA TYR A 226 0.82 -16.84 -10.33
C TYR A 226 -0.67 -16.71 -10.05
N THR A 227 -1.21 -15.50 -10.10
CA THR A 227 -2.62 -15.21 -9.79
C THR A 227 -3.52 -15.26 -11.02
N VAL A 228 -2.96 -15.23 -12.23
CA VAL A 228 -3.70 -15.34 -13.49
C VAL A 228 -3.00 -16.32 -14.46
N PRO A 229 -3.76 -17.03 -15.32
CA PRO A 229 -3.21 -17.98 -16.28
C PRO A 229 -2.32 -17.29 -17.34
N GLY A 230 -1.28 -17.99 -17.78
CA GLY A 230 -0.38 -17.53 -18.84
C GLY A 230 -0.91 -17.81 -20.26
N ASP A 231 0.01 -17.80 -21.21
CA ASP A 231 -0.21 -18.20 -22.62
C ASP A 231 -0.61 -19.69 -22.71
N PRO A 232 -1.85 -20.02 -23.11
CA PRO A 232 -2.31 -21.41 -23.19
C PRO A 232 -1.46 -22.30 -24.11
N ALA A 233 -0.79 -21.73 -25.11
CA ALA A 233 0.07 -22.51 -26.02
C ALA A 233 1.35 -23.02 -25.34
N LYS A 234 1.70 -22.48 -24.16
CA LYS A 234 2.85 -22.93 -23.34
C LYS A 234 2.43 -23.91 -22.23
N GLY A 235 1.14 -24.20 -22.10
CA GLY A 235 0.57 -24.90 -20.95
C GLY A 235 0.49 -24.01 -19.70
N PHE A 236 0.05 -24.60 -18.59
CA PHE A 236 -0.13 -23.91 -17.30
C PHE A 236 0.76 -24.52 -16.24
N GLU A 237 1.22 -23.71 -15.28
CA GLU A 237 2.20 -24.13 -14.27
C GLU A 237 1.65 -25.16 -13.27
N ASN A 238 0.33 -25.25 -13.13
CA ASN A 238 -0.37 -26.22 -12.27
C ASN A 238 -1.86 -26.35 -12.67
N GLU A 239 -2.55 -27.33 -12.07
CA GLU A 239 -3.97 -27.57 -12.30
C GLU A 239 -4.86 -26.39 -11.89
N THR A 240 -4.49 -25.64 -10.84
CA THR A 240 -5.20 -24.44 -10.39
C THR A 240 -5.27 -23.38 -11.49
N LEU A 241 -4.17 -23.15 -12.21
CA LEU A 241 -4.12 -22.21 -13.33
C LEU A 241 -4.79 -22.76 -14.59
N ALA A 242 -4.74 -24.07 -14.81
CA ALA A 242 -5.53 -24.72 -15.87
C ALA A 242 -7.05 -24.66 -15.60
N ALA A 243 -7.47 -24.67 -14.34
CA ALA A 243 -8.85 -24.43 -13.94
C ALA A 243 -9.22 -22.96 -14.09
N ALA A 244 -8.37 -22.04 -13.61
CA ALA A 244 -8.57 -20.60 -13.75
C ALA A 244 -8.72 -20.19 -15.22
N ALA A 245 -7.89 -20.72 -16.13
CA ALA A 245 -7.94 -20.47 -17.58
C ALA A 245 -9.32 -20.70 -18.23
N LYS A 246 -10.18 -21.56 -17.65
CA LYS A 246 -11.55 -21.78 -18.14
C LYS A 246 -12.47 -20.57 -17.95
N THR A 247 -12.06 -19.61 -17.10
CA THR A 247 -12.76 -18.34 -16.84
C THR A 247 -12.24 -17.16 -17.68
N TRP A 248 -11.33 -17.42 -18.62
CA TRP A 248 -10.72 -16.43 -19.52
C TRP A 248 -10.97 -16.81 -20.99
N ASN A 249 -10.94 -15.82 -21.87
CA ASN A 249 -11.01 -16.00 -23.33
C ASN A 249 -10.29 -14.85 -24.05
N GLY A 250 -10.14 -14.95 -25.37
CA GLY A 250 -9.32 -14.01 -26.13
C GLY A 250 -7.82 -14.19 -25.87
N GLU A 251 -7.03 -13.13 -26.04
CA GLU A 251 -5.56 -13.17 -25.92
C GLU A 251 -5.04 -12.45 -24.66
N TRP A 252 -5.66 -12.71 -23.50
CA TRP A 252 -5.39 -12.01 -22.24
C TRP A 252 -3.91 -11.97 -21.85
N TRP A 253 -3.14 -13.02 -22.15
CA TRP A 253 -1.72 -13.12 -21.83
C TRP A 253 -0.85 -12.08 -22.55
N ARG A 254 -1.29 -11.56 -23.71
CA ARG A 254 -0.59 -10.47 -24.41
C ARG A 254 -0.69 -9.14 -23.67
N TRP A 255 -1.72 -8.98 -22.84
CA TRP A 255 -1.91 -7.82 -21.96
C TRP A 255 -1.31 -8.03 -20.56
N GLY A 256 -0.66 -9.17 -20.30
CA GLY A 256 -0.23 -9.59 -18.97
C GLY A 256 -1.35 -10.14 -18.07
N GLY A 257 -2.58 -9.63 -18.23
CA GLY A 257 -3.78 -10.11 -17.54
C GLY A 257 -4.04 -9.46 -16.17
N GLY A 258 -3.03 -8.90 -15.50
CA GLY A 258 -3.15 -8.25 -14.19
C GLY A 258 -3.06 -9.22 -13.01
N GLY A 259 -3.79 -8.95 -11.93
CA GLY A 259 -3.83 -9.77 -10.71
C GLY A 259 -2.64 -9.56 -9.77
N THR A 260 -2.05 -8.36 -9.78
CA THR A 260 -0.87 -8.01 -8.97
C THR A 260 -1.14 -8.12 -7.46
N VAL A 261 -0.20 -8.68 -6.70
CA VAL A 261 -0.29 -8.86 -5.24
C VAL A 261 0.55 -7.77 -4.57
N TRP A 262 0.06 -6.53 -4.59
CA TRP A 262 0.90 -5.36 -4.32
C TRP A 262 0.86 -4.85 -2.86
N ASP A 263 0.01 -5.40 -1.99
CA ASP A 263 -0.08 -5.00 -0.58
C ASP A 263 -0.44 -6.12 0.41
N ALA A 264 -1.71 -6.52 0.55
CA ALA A 264 -2.12 -7.46 1.60
C ALA A 264 -1.62 -8.90 1.38
N ILE A 265 -0.82 -9.36 2.35
CA ILE A 265 -0.31 -10.72 2.49
C ILE A 265 -0.34 -11.03 4.00
N VAL A 266 -1.10 -12.02 4.45
CA VAL A 266 -1.33 -12.29 5.89
C VAL A 266 -1.16 -13.79 6.16
N TYR A 267 -0.52 -14.15 7.28
CA TYR A 267 -0.20 -15.55 7.60
C TYR A 267 -0.81 -15.98 8.94
N ASP A 268 -1.70 -16.98 8.91
CA ASP A 268 -2.20 -17.65 10.11
C ASP A 268 -1.36 -18.91 10.41
N PRO A 269 -0.45 -18.88 11.40
CA PRO A 269 0.36 -20.02 11.77
C PRO A 269 -0.43 -21.17 12.42
N ALA A 270 -1.66 -20.94 12.91
CA ALA A 270 -2.48 -22.00 13.49
C ALA A 270 -3.15 -22.87 12.42
N LEU A 271 -3.33 -22.34 11.21
CA LEU A 271 -3.92 -23.04 10.05
C LEU A 271 -2.88 -23.44 8.97
N ASP A 272 -1.65 -22.94 9.09
CA ASP A 272 -0.61 -22.97 8.04
C ASP A 272 -1.13 -22.42 6.70
N LEU A 273 -1.90 -21.32 6.80
CA LEU A 273 -2.53 -20.64 5.66
C LEU A 273 -1.98 -19.22 5.50
N LEU A 274 -1.60 -18.91 4.27
CA LEU A 274 -1.20 -17.60 3.79
C LEU A 274 -2.33 -17.03 2.92
N TYR A 275 -2.95 -15.94 3.36
CA TYR A 275 -3.96 -15.23 2.60
C TYR A 275 -3.31 -14.11 1.81
N ILE A 276 -3.62 -14.02 0.52
CA ILE A 276 -3.19 -12.92 -0.36
C ILE A 276 -4.41 -12.18 -0.90
N GLY A 277 -4.28 -10.85 -1.00
CA GLY A 277 -5.20 -10.03 -1.77
C GLY A 277 -4.72 -9.88 -3.20
N VAL A 278 -5.60 -10.09 -4.19
CA VAL A 278 -5.26 -10.08 -5.61
C VAL A 278 -5.84 -8.84 -6.31
N GLY A 279 -5.01 -8.21 -7.14
CA GLY A 279 -5.33 -6.97 -7.83
C GLY A 279 -6.35 -7.07 -8.98
N ASN A 280 -6.54 -5.91 -9.60
CA ASN A 280 -7.30 -5.65 -10.81
C ASN A 280 -6.68 -6.30 -12.07
N GLY A 281 -7.46 -6.38 -13.14
CA GLY A 281 -7.03 -6.94 -14.42
C GLY A 281 -6.21 -5.97 -15.26
N SER A 282 -5.50 -6.52 -16.25
CA SER A 282 -4.78 -5.75 -17.26
C SER A 282 -5.18 -6.21 -18.67
N PRO A 283 -5.73 -5.33 -19.52
CA PRO A 283 -6.18 -3.97 -19.22
C PRO A 283 -7.35 -4.00 -18.22
N TRP A 284 -7.73 -2.84 -17.67
CA TRP A 284 -8.92 -2.76 -16.82
C TRP A 284 -10.18 -3.17 -17.62
N ASN A 285 -10.34 -2.69 -18.86
CA ASN A 285 -11.53 -2.99 -19.68
C ASN A 285 -11.65 -4.49 -20.03
N GLN A 286 -12.63 -5.17 -19.42
CA GLN A 286 -12.83 -6.60 -19.64
C GLN A 286 -13.16 -6.94 -21.10
N SER A 287 -13.83 -6.07 -21.86
CA SER A 287 -14.21 -6.38 -23.25
C SER A 287 -13.00 -6.49 -24.20
N LEU A 288 -11.84 -5.99 -23.79
CA LEU A 288 -10.56 -6.18 -24.48
C LEU A 288 -9.75 -7.33 -23.88
N ARG A 289 -9.73 -7.43 -22.53
CA ARG A 289 -8.97 -8.45 -21.80
C ARG A 289 -9.53 -9.86 -21.99
N SER A 290 -10.85 -9.98 -22.07
CA SER A 290 -11.61 -11.23 -22.09
C SER A 290 -12.95 -11.00 -22.83
N PRO A 291 -12.95 -10.88 -24.17
CA PRO A 291 -14.06 -10.31 -24.95
C PRO A 291 -15.44 -10.98 -24.81
N ALA A 292 -15.49 -12.28 -24.51
CA ALA A 292 -16.71 -13.03 -24.24
C ALA A 292 -17.09 -13.08 -22.74
N GLY A 293 -16.50 -12.20 -21.91
CA GLY A 293 -16.73 -12.13 -20.47
C GLY A 293 -15.92 -13.17 -19.68
N GLY A 294 -16.54 -13.78 -18.68
CA GLY A 294 -15.92 -14.74 -17.76
C GLY A 294 -15.53 -14.12 -16.41
N ASP A 295 -15.24 -14.95 -15.41
CA ASP A 295 -14.90 -14.49 -14.06
C ASP A 295 -13.46 -13.94 -13.97
N ASN A 296 -12.59 -14.31 -14.92
CA ASN A 296 -11.17 -13.93 -14.96
C ASN A 296 -10.41 -14.24 -13.64
N LEU A 297 -10.49 -15.48 -13.16
CA LEU A 297 -9.83 -15.89 -11.92
C LEU A 297 -8.29 -15.79 -12.01
N PHE A 298 -7.58 -15.33 -10.97
CA PHE A 298 -8.05 -14.93 -9.63
C PHE A 298 -8.08 -13.41 -9.45
N LEU A 299 -8.42 -12.62 -10.47
CA LEU A 299 -8.55 -11.16 -10.33
C LEU A 299 -9.51 -10.80 -9.20
N ALA A 300 -9.25 -9.69 -8.51
CA ALA A 300 -10.10 -9.15 -7.44
C ALA A 300 -10.56 -10.23 -6.43
N SER A 301 -9.61 -11.05 -5.96
CA SER A 301 -9.88 -12.19 -5.08
C SER A 301 -9.05 -12.17 -3.80
N ILE A 302 -9.60 -12.76 -2.75
CA ILE A 302 -8.85 -13.26 -1.59
C ILE A 302 -8.50 -14.71 -1.91
N VAL A 303 -7.23 -15.08 -1.84
CA VAL A 303 -6.76 -16.45 -2.10
C VAL A 303 -5.99 -16.98 -0.90
N ALA A 304 -6.32 -18.18 -0.43
CA ALA A 304 -5.58 -18.89 0.61
C ALA A 304 -4.62 -19.91 -0.02
N LEU A 305 -3.37 -19.86 0.41
CA LEU A 305 -2.27 -20.73 -0.03
C LEU A 305 -1.66 -21.47 1.18
N LYS A 306 -1.08 -22.64 0.97
CA LYS A 306 -0.19 -23.28 1.94
C LYS A 306 1.14 -22.53 2.03
N SER A 307 1.51 -22.06 3.23
CA SER A 307 2.66 -21.16 3.39
C SER A 307 4.01 -21.73 2.92
N LYS A 308 4.17 -23.05 3.04
CA LYS A 308 5.41 -23.77 2.72
C LYS A 308 5.57 -24.14 1.25
N THR A 309 4.47 -24.30 0.52
CA THR A 309 4.47 -24.83 -0.86
C THR A 309 3.90 -23.86 -1.90
N GLY A 310 3.13 -22.85 -1.49
CA GLY A 310 2.39 -21.98 -2.41
C GLY A 310 1.19 -22.67 -3.06
N GLU A 311 0.82 -23.87 -2.59
CA GLU A 311 -0.31 -24.64 -3.10
C GLU A 311 -1.63 -23.94 -2.75
N TYR A 312 -2.53 -23.88 -3.73
CA TYR A 312 -3.86 -23.31 -3.58
C TYR A 312 -4.73 -24.13 -2.62
N VAL A 313 -5.50 -23.44 -1.77
CA VAL A 313 -6.45 -24.05 -0.83
C VAL A 313 -7.88 -23.63 -1.14
N TRP A 314 -8.17 -22.33 -1.09
CA TRP A 314 -9.47 -21.75 -1.42
C TRP A 314 -9.32 -20.34 -1.99
N HIS A 315 -10.35 -19.81 -2.66
CA HIS A 315 -10.45 -18.39 -2.97
C HIS A 315 -11.89 -17.89 -2.80
N TYR A 316 -12.03 -16.59 -2.58
CA TYR A 316 -13.28 -15.85 -2.69
C TYR A 316 -13.05 -14.65 -3.60
N GLN A 317 -13.82 -14.53 -4.68
CA GLN A 317 -13.69 -13.44 -5.65
C GLN A 317 -14.67 -12.30 -5.30
N THR A 318 -14.15 -11.16 -4.87
CA THR A 318 -14.96 -10.00 -4.46
C THR A 318 -15.58 -9.29 -5.66
N THR A 319 -14.93 -9.35 -6.83
CA THR A 319 -15.39 -8.69 -8.07
C THR A 319 -15.17 -9.59 -9.30
N PRO A 320 -16.08 -10.53 -9.60
CA PRO A 320 -15.99 -11.37 -10.79
C PRO A 320 -15.99 -10.56 -12.09
N GLY A 321 -15.05 -10.85 -12.99
CA GLY A 321 -14.93 -10.14 -14.27
C GLY A 321 -14.73 -8.62 -14.11
N GLU A 322 -13.95 -8.19 -13.12
CA GLU A 322 -13.76 -6.77 -12.79
C GLU A 322 -13.37 -5.92 -14.00
N THR A 323 -13.80 -4.66 -14.04
CA THR A 323 -13.47 -3.75 -15.13
C THR A 323 -13.31 -2.29 -14.72
N TRP A 324 -13.04 -2.04 -13.43
CA TRP A 324 -13.13 -0.71 -12.79
C TRP A 324 -11.91 -0.35 -11.95
N ASP A 325 -10.81 -1.10 -12.08
CA ASP A 325 -9.69 -1.09 -11.14
C ASP A 325 -10.12 -1.46 -9.71
N PHE A 326 -10.93 -2.51 -9.59
CA PHE A 326 -11.33 -3.05 -8.28
C PHE A 326 -10.38 -4.15 -7.84
N THR A 327 -9.31 -3.74 -7.17
CA THR A 327 -8.41 -4.64 -6.43
C THR A 327 -9.11 -5.26 -5.22
N ALA A 328 -8.64 -6.44 -4.79
CA ALA A 328 -8.88 -7.02 -3.47
C ALA A 328 -7.58 -7.12 -2.64
N THR A 329 -6.64 -6.21 -2.88
CA THR A 329 -5.32 -6.11 -2.23
C THR A 329 -5.35 -5.31 -0.93
N GLN A 330 -6.51 -4.75 -0.56
CA GLN A 330 -6.71 -3.96 0.64
C GLN A 330 -6.46 -4.79 1.90
N HIS A 331 -6.20 -4.11 3.01
CA HIS A 331 -5.84 -4.71 4.29
C HIS A 331 -6.77 -5.87 4.66
N ILE A 332 -6.18 -7.06 4.85
CA ILE A 332 -6.87 -8.27 5.31
C ILE A 332 -6.65 -8.36 6.82
N MET A 333 -7.72 -8.51 7.61
CA MET A 333 -7.62 -8.76 9.05
C MET A 333 -8.20 -10.11 9.43
N LEU A 334 -7.56 -10.81 10.39
CA LEU A 334 -8.07 -12.07 10.95
C LEU A 334 -8.55 -11.83 12.38
N ALA A 335 -9.76 -12.28 12.69
CA ALA A 335 -10.34 -12.22 14.02
C ALA A 335 -11.07 -13.52 14.34
N ASP A 336 -11.32 -13.77 15.61
CA ASP A 336 -12.26 -14.80 16.05
C ASP A 336 -13.47 -14.03 16.60
N LEU A 337 -14.65 -14.19 15.97
CA LEU A 337 -15.86 -13.44 16.29
C LEU A 337 -16.98 -14.40 16.73
N GLU A 338 -17.82 -13.99 17.68
CA GLU A 338 -19.05 -14.71 18.01
C GLU A 338 -20.14 -14.32 17.01
N ILE A 339 -20.54 -15.27 16.15
CA ILE A 339 -21.54 -15.09 15.10
C ILE A 339 -22.56 -16.22 15.25
N ASP A 340 -23.85 -15.88 15.30
CA ASP A 340 -24.96 -16.82 15.53
C ASP A 340 -24.78 -17.74 16.75
N GLY A 341 -24.15 -17.24 17.81
CA GLY A 341 -23.87 -17.97 19.06
C GLY A 341 -22.71 -18.97 18.97
N ALA A 342 -21.89 -18.90 17.91
CA ALA A 342 -20.71 -19.73 17.74
C ALA A 342 -19.47 -18.87 17.46
N MET A 343 -18.31 -19.26 18.03
CA MET A 343 -17.04 -18.63 17.69
C MET A 343 -16.60 -19.07 16.28
N ARG A 344 -16.59 -18.12 15.34
CA ARG A 344 -16.12 -18.29 13.95
C ARG A 344 -14.73 -17.71 13.79
N LYS A 345 -13.86 -18.45 13.08
CA LYS A 345 -12.53 -17.98 12.68
C LYS A 345 -12.66 -17.19 11.39
N VAL A 346 -12.75 -15.87 11.48
CA VAL A 346 -13.04 -15.02 10.33
C VAL A 346 -11.81 -14.37 9.70
N LEU A 347 -11.98 -13.99 8.44
CA LEU A 347 -11.18 -13.03 7.69
C LEU A 347 -12.10 -11.86 7.31
N MET A 348 -11.62 -10.63 7.48
CA MET A 348 -12.33 -9.39 7.17
C MET A 348 -11.58 -8.56 6.13
N GLN A 349 -12.26 -8.01 5.14
CA GLN A 349 -11.66 -7.07 4.17
C GLN A 349 -12.68 -6.02 3.69
N ALA A 350 -12.21 -4.78 3.50
CA ALA A 350 -12.92 -3.70 2.83
C ALA A 350 -12.23 -3.36 1.49
N PRO A 351 -12.35 -4.16 0.42
CA PRO A 351 -11.73 -3.88 -0.88
C PRO A 351 -12.25 -2.59 -1.54
N LYS A 352 -11.57 -2.18 -2.63
CA LYS A 352 -11.96 -0.99 -3.43
C LYS A 352 -13.44 -0.96 -3.85
N ASN A 353 -14.08 -2.11 -4.04
CA ASN A 353 -15.43 -2.20 -4.61
C ASN A 353 -16.56 -1.69 -3.68
N GLY A 354 -16.27 -1.39 -2.40
CA GLY A 354 -17.20 -0.73 -1.48
C GLY A 354 -18.05 -1.65 -0.59
N PHE A 355 -17.88 -2.97 -0.69
CA PHE A 355 -18.47 -3.94 0.25
C PHE A 355 -17.48 -4.34 1.34
N PHE A 356 -17.98 -4.61 2.55
CA PHE A 356 -17.19 -5.13 3.67
C PHE A 356 -17.45 -6.63 3.82
N TYR A 357 -16.45 -7.46 3.52
CA TYR A 357 -16.60 -8.91 3.53
C TYR A 357 -16.18 -9.49 4.88
N VAL A 358 -16.98 -10.43 5.40
CA VAL A 358 -16.61 -11.36 6.46
C VAL A 358 -16.67 -12.77 5.88
N LEU A 359 -15.53 -13.46 5.88
CA LEU A 359 -15.39 -14.83 5.39
C LEU A 359 -14.96 -15.77 6.53
N ASP A 360 -15.31 -17.04 6.46
CA ASP A 360 -14.63 -18.07 7.26
C ASP A 360 -13.23 -18.29 6.69
N ARG A 361 -12.18 -18.04 7.49
CA ARG A 361 -10.80 -18.09 6.99
C ARG A 361 -10.28 -19.52 6.76
N GLN A 362 -10.97 -20.53 7.29
CA GLN A 362 -10.59 -21.93 7.09
C GLN A 362 -11.05 -22.45 5.72
N THR A 363 -12.21 -21.98 5.24
CA THR A 363 -12.91 -22.54 4.07
C THR A 363 -13.08 -21.56 2.90
N GLY A 364 -13.02 -20.25 3.15
CA GLY A 364 -13.37 -19.22 2.18
C GLY A 364 -14.87 -18.98 2.04
N GLU A 365 -15.70 -19.60 2.89
CA GLU A 365 -17.15 -19.41 2.91
C GLU A 365 -17.51 -17.95 3.23
N LEU A 366 -18.41 -17.36 2.44
CA LEU A 366 -18.98 -16.04 2.72
C LEU A 366 -19.91 -16.12 3.94
N ILE A 367 -19.64 -15.33 4.97
CA ILE A 367 -20.53 -15.17 6.13
C ILE A 367 -21.44 -13.95 5.90
N SER A 368 -20.87 -12.80 5.50
CA SER A 368 -21.64 -11.60 5.17
C SER A 368 -20.86 -10.62 4.28
N ALA A 369 -21.59 -9.79 3.52
CA ALA A 369 -21.02 -8.70 2.74
C ALA A 369 -22.02 -7.56 2.47
N GLU A 370 -21.88 -6.43 3.16
CA GLU A 370 -22.72 -5.24 2.98
C GLU A 370 -21.93 -4.00 2.52
N PRO A 371 -22.57 -3.01 1.88
CA PRO A 371 -21.93 -1.75 1.49
C PRO A 371 -21.45 -0.94 2.71
N PHE A 372 -20.16 -0.61 2.78
CA PHE A 372 -19.61 0.34 3.76
C PHE A 372 -19.50 1.78 3.23
N THR A 373 -19.78 1.99 1.95
CA THR A 373 -19.74 3.30 1.26
C THR A 373 -20.80 3.37 0.16
N SER A 374 -20.98 4.55 -0.44
CA SER A 374 -21.83 4.72 -1.62
C SER A 374 -21.25 4.00 -2.83
N LEU A 375 -22.05 3.13 -3.44
CA LEU A 375 -21.68 2.37 -4.64
C LEU A 375 -22.85 2.28 -5.64
N ASN A 376 -22.55 2.22 -6.94
CA ASN A 376 -23.55 2.13 -8.00
C ASN A 376 -23.30 1.01 -9.04
N TRP A 377 -22.21 0.26 -8.92
CA TRP A 377 -21.88 -0.85 -9.82
C TRP A 377 -22.63 -2.15 -9.48
N ALA A 378 -23.05 -2.33 -8.22
CA ALA A 378 -23.85 -3.46 -7.77
C ALA A 378 -24.96 -3.01 -6.81
N THR A 379 -25.95 -3.87 -6.58
CA THR A 379 -27.04 -3.60 -5.62
C THR A 379 -26.79 -4.25 -4.25
N HIS A 380 -26.24 -5.46 -4.24
CA HIS A 380 -25.91 -6.27 -3.07
C HIS A 380 -24.99 -7.43 -3.50
N VAL A 381 -24.50 -8.20 -2.53
CA VAL A 381 -23.95 -9.56 -2.78
C VAL A 381 -25.07 -10.55 -2.50
N ASP A 382 -25.42 -11.40 -3.47
CA ASP A 382 -26.43 -12.44 -3.28
C ASP A 382 -25.91 -13.51 -2.31
N PRO A 383 -26.54 -13.71 -1.13
CA PRO A 383 -26.06 -14.64 -0.11
C PRO A 383 -26.14 -16.12 -0.54
N LYS A 384 -26.87 -16.47 -1.60
CA LYS A 384 -26.95 -17.85 -2.11
C LYS A 384 -25.79 -18.21 -3.02
N THR A 385 -25.31 -17.26 -3.81
CA THR A 385 -24.21 -17.48 -4.77
C THR A 385 -22.88 -16.92 -4.27
N GLY A 386 -22.92 -16.01 -3.28
CA GLY A 386 -21.76 -15.24 -2.84
C GLY A 386 -21.29 -14.21 -3.86
N ARG A 387 -22.14 -13.82 -4.83
CA ARG A 387 -21.73 -12.99 -5.97
C ARG A 387 -22.40 -11.60 -5.95
N PRO A 388 -21.67 -10.53 -6.30
CA PRO A 388 -22.26 -9.21 -6.53
C PRO A 388 -23.33 -9.25 -7.63
N VAL A 389 -24.47 -8.60 -7.38
CA VAL A 389 -25.54 -8.41 -8.36
C VAL A 389 -25.38 -7.03 -9.00
N GLU A 390 -24.74 -7.01 -10.17
CA GLU A 390 -24.46 -5.78 -10.93
C GLU A 390 -25.72 -4.96 -11.25
N THR A 391 -25.59 -3.64 -11.28
CA THR A 391 -26.65 -2.75 -11.76
C THR A 391 -26.67 -2.70 -13.31
N PRO A 392 -27.78 -2.26 -13.93
CA PRO A 392 -27.82 -2.01 -15.38
C PRO A 392 -26.80 -0.97 -15.85
N ASP A 393 -26.31 -0.10 -14.95
CA ASP A 393 -25.34 0.96 -15.24
C ASP A 393 -23.88 0.53 -15.02
N ALA A 394 -23.63 -0.62 -14.37
CA ALA A 394 -22.31 -1.07 -13.95
C ALA A 394 -21.26 -1.05 -15.07
N ARG A 395 -21.67 -1.42 -16.29
CA ARG A 395 -20.80 -1.56 -17.47
C ARG A 395 -21.07 -0.52 -18.56
N VAL A 396 -21.65 0.63 -18.19
CA VAL A 396 -21.87 1.76 -19.11
C VAL A 396 -20.64 2.67 -19.13
N PHE A 397 -19.87 2.59 -20.21
CA PHE A 397 -18.60 3.30 -20.38
C PHE A 397 -18.68 4.37 -21.50
N ASP A 398 -19.60 5.31 -21.32
CA ASP A 398 -19.88 6.40 -22.27
C ASP A 398 -19.02 7.67 -22.04
N GLY A 399 -18.24 7.72 -20.94
CA GLY A 399 -17.49 8.89 -20.51
C GLY A 399 -18.31 9.96 -19.80
N VAL A 400 -19.60 9.72 -19.55
CA VAL A 400 -20.56 10.66 -18.96
C VAL A 400 -21.06 10.16 -17.61
N LYS A 401 -21.41 8.87 -17.48
CA LYS A 401 -21.89 8.31 -16.20
C LYS A 401 -20.73 8.11 -15.21
N PRO A 402 -20.82 8.66 -13.98
CA PRO A 402 -19.82 8.41 -12.95
C PRO A 402 -20.02 7.02 -12.34
N VAL A 403 -18.92 6.30 -12.11
CA VAL A 403 -18.89 5.03 -11.38
C VAL A 403 -18.49 5.29 -9.93
N LEU A 404 -19.13 4.56 -9.02
CA LEU A 404 -18.92 4.64 -7.57
C LEU A 404 -18.81 3.22 -6.97
N PRO A 405 -17.74 2.95 -6.20
CA PRO A 405 -16.46 3.65 -6.23
C PRO A 405 -15.82 3.58 -7.63
N ALA A 406 -14.88 4.44 -7.97
CA ALA A 406 -14.02 4.25 -9.15
C ALA A 406 -12.64 3.72 -8.75
N MET A 407 -11.60 3.93 -9.56
CA MET A 407 -10.22 3.46 -9.36
C MET A 407 -9.62 3.82 -7.99
N GLY A 408 -10.05 4.93 -7.37
CA GLY A 408 -9.66 5.31 -6.01
C GLY A 408 -10.14 4.32 -4.94
N GLY A 409 -11.27 3.65 -5.19
CA GLY A 409 -11.92 2.69 -4.29
C GLY A 409 -12.70 3.34 -3.15
N GLY A 410 -13.60 2.56 -2.54
CA GLY A 410 -14.26 2.90 -1.27
C GLY A 410 -13.28 2.89 -0.09
N HIS A 411 -12.28 2.02 -0.18
CA HIS A 411 -11.10 1.94 0.67
C HIS A 411 -9.92 1.48 -0.22
N ASN A 412 -8.70 1.81 0.17
CA ASN A 412 -7.49 1.54 -0.62
C ASN A 412 -6.39 1.03 0.33
N TRP A 413 -5.11 1.19 0.01
CA TRP A 413 -4.00 0.72 0.84
C TRP A 413 -3.91 1.28 2.28
N PRO A 414 -4.40 2.49 2.66
CA PRO A 414 -4.20 3.02 4.01
C PRO A 414 -4.83 2.08 5.06
N PRO A 415 -4.06 1.44 5.96
CA PRO A 415 -4.59 0.30 6.70
C PRO A 415 -5.76 0.64 7.63
N MET A 416 -6.80 -0.19 7.65
CA MET A 416 -7.82 -0.20 8.72
C MET A 416 -7.31 -0.91 9.98
N SER A 417 -7.98 -0.74 11.12
CA SER A 417 -7.66 -1.45 12.38
C SER A 417 -8.93 -2.02 13.02
N TYR A 418 -8.80 -3.11 13.77
CA TYR A 418 -9.89 -3.72 14.56
C TYR A 418 -9.64 -3.47 16.04
N ASN A 419 -10.69 -3.33 16.87
CA ASN A 419 -10.54 -3.28 18.32
C ASN A 419 -11.44 -4.32 18.99
N PRO A 420 -10.89 -5.39 19.60
CA PRO A 420 -11.68 -6.44 20.23
C PRO A 420 -12.49 -5.95 21.45
N ASN A 421 -12.12 -4.83 22.07
CA ASN A 421 -12.85 -4.28 23.22
C ASN A 421 -14.18 -3.60 22.80
N THR A 422 -14.22 -3.00 21.60
CA THR A 422 -15.43 -2.36 21.06
C THR A 422 -16.17 -3.26 20.06
N GLY A 423 -15.47 -4.27 19.52
CA GLY A 423 -15.92 -5.11 18.43
C GLY A 423 -15.88 -4.44 17.05
N LEU A 424 -15.27 -3.25 16.91
CA LEU A 424 -15.39 -2.42 15.72
C LEU A 424 -14.13 -2.40 14.84
N VAL A 425 -14.35 -2.16 13.55
CA VAL A 425 -13.32 -1.96 12.53
C VAL A 425 -13.31 -0.49 12.08
N TYR A 426 -12.15 0.15 12.10
CA TYR A 426 -11.97 1.57 11.80
C TYR A 426 -11.38 1.77 10.40
N ILE A 427 -12.24 2.12 9.45
CA ILE A 427 -11.96 2.14 8.02
C ILE A 427 -11.75 3.59 7.54
N PRO A 428 -10.57 3.94 7.01
CA PRO A 428 -10.37 5.12 6.17
C PRO A 428 -11.16 4.97 4.86
N THR A 429 -12.31 5.65 4.75
CA THR A 429 -13.13 5.61 3.53
C THR A 429 -12.76 6.73 2.57
N MET A 430 -13.00 6.47 1.28
CA MET A 430 -12.87 7.45 0.21
C MET A 430 -14.08 7.39 -0.72
N GLN A 431 -14.44 8.53 -1.26
CA GLN A 431 -15.41 8.69 -2.33
C GLN A 431 -14.74 9.44 -3.47
N PHE A 432 -14.42 8.69 -4.52
CA PHE A 432 -13.72 9.15 -5.70
C PHE A 432 -14.54 8.74 -6.93
N PRO A 433 -15.51 9.56 -7.37
CA PRO A 433 -16.29 9.29 -8.57
C PRO A 433 -15.43 9.56 -9.81
N ALA A 434 -15.48 8.69 -10.81
CA ALA A 434 -14.85 8.94 -12.11
C ALA A 434 -15.69 8.34 -13.24
N THR A 435 -15.52 8.85 -14.46
CA THR A 435 -16.15 8.29 -15.66
C THR A 435 -15.16 7.39 -16.40
N TYR A 436 -15.68 6.34 -17.02
CA TYR A 436 -14.92 5.48 -17.94
C TYR A 436 -15.50 5.63 -19.34
N LYS A 437 -14.65 5.65 -20.36
CA LYS A 437 -15.04 5.83 -21.76
C LYS A 437 -14.40 4.77 -22.63
N GLN A 438 -15.18 4.10 -23.48
CA GLN A 438 -14.63 3.12 -24.42
C GLN A 438 -13.50 3.72 -25.30
N PRO A 439 -12.50 2.91 -25.69
CA PRO A 439 -11.41 3.30 -26.58
C PRO A 439 -11.86 4.10 -27.82
N THR A 440 -11.28 5.28 -28.01
CA THR A 440 -11.46 6.08 -29.24
C THR A 440 -10.20 6.11 -30.12
N ALA A 441 -9.03 5.82 -29.56
CA ALA A 441 -7.78 5.68 -30.31
C ALA A 441 -7.34 4.21 -30.41
N SER A 442 -6.74 3.83 -31.55
CA SER A 442 -6.36 2.42 -31.80
C SER A 442 -5.24 1.87 -30.91
N VAL A 443 -4.62 2.71 -30.09
CA VAL A 443 -3.61 2.30 -29.09
C VAL A 443 -4.27 1.92 -27.75
N ASP A 444 -5.45 2.45 -27.43
CA ASP A 444 -6.22 2.07 -26.23
C ASP A 444 -6.86 0.68 -26.36
N SER A 445 -6.90 0.13 -27.58
CA SER A 445 -7.51 -1.17 -27.91
C SER A 445 -6.51 -2.24 -28.33
N LYS A 446 -5.21 -2.04 -28.08
CA LYS A 446 -4.14 -3.00 -28.41
C LYS A 446 -3.22 -3.29 -27.21
N PRO A 447 -2.73 -4.53 -27.07
CA PRO A 447 -1.67 -4.83 -26.11
C PRO A 447 -0.43 -3.99 -26.38
N GLY A 448 0.23 -3.56 -25.31
CA GLY A 448 1.41 -2.71 -25.31
C GLY A 448 2.04 -2.68 -23.92
N SER A 449 3.33 -2.40 -23.87
CA SER A 449 4.19 -2.48 -22.68
C SER A 449 4.93 -1.16 -22.46
N GLY A 450 5.31 -0.85 -21.23
CA GLY A 450 6.11 0.33 -20.90
C GLY A 450 5.34 1.66 -20.85
N TYR A 451 4.01 1.63 -20.98
CA TYR A 451 3.12 2.78 -20.78
C TYR A 451 1.78 2.31 -20.18
N TRP A 452 0.94 3.25 -19.75
CA TRP A 452 -0.37 2.99 -19.17
C TRP A 452 -1.32 2.33 -20.18
N ASN A 453 -1.83 1.15 -19.86
CA ASN A 453 -2.60 0.30 -20.76
C ASN A 453 -3.95 -0.13 -20.14
N LEU A 454 -4.84 0.85 -19.95
CA LEU A 454 -6.08 0.69 -19.19
C LEU A 454 -7.24 0.10 -19.99
N GLY A 455 -7.17 0.10 -21.32
CA GLY A 455 -8.29 -0.32 -22.18
C GLY A 455 -9.44 0.69 -22.28
N PHE A 456 -9.22 1.94 -21.86
CA PHE A 456 -10.21 3.03 -21.88
C PHE A 456 -9.59 4.32 -22.44
N ASP A 457 -10.42 5.19 -23.00
CA ASP A 457 -10.00 6.51 -23.48
C ASP A 457 -9.79 7.49 -22.31
N ASN A 458 -8.54 7.59 -21.83
CA ASN A 458 -8.18 8.46 -20.70
C ASN A 458 -8.37 9.96 -20.98
N SER A 459 -8.66 10.39 -22.22
CA SER A 459 -8.99 11.79 -22.48
C SER A 459 -10.30 12.24 -21.80
N ALA A 460 -11.17 11.29 -21.43
CA ALA A 460 -12.36 11.54 -20.63
C ALA A 460 -12.08 11.91 -19.17
N ALA A 461 -10.89 11.59 -18.64
CA ALA A 461 -10.51 11.93 -17.27
C ALA A 461 -10.07 13.41 -17.09
N ALA A 462 -9.93 14.16 -18.18
CA ALA A 462 -9.62 15.59 -18.09
C ALA A 462 -10.77 16.34 -17.39
N PRO A 463 -10.48 17.21 -16.39
CA PRO A 463 -11.52 17.97 -15.71
C PRO A 463 -12.26 18.92 -16.67
N PRO A 464 -13.52 19.26 -16.39
CA PRO A 464 -14.28 20.20 -17.21
C PRO A 464 -13.59 21.58 -17.22
N LYS A 465 -13.64 22.27 -18.37
CA LYS A 465 -13.01 23.58 -18.57
C LYS A 465 -13.80 24.70 -17.88
N LEU A 466 -13.75 24.71 -16.54
CA LEU A 466 -14.34 25.71 -15.67
C LEU A 466 -13.27 26.69 -15.14
N PRO A 467 -13.63 27.90 -14.71
CA PRO A 467 -12.76 28.75 -13.88
C PRO A 467 -12.28 28.01 -12.63
N GLU A 468 -11.03 28.23 -12.20
CA GLU A 468 -10.43 27.38 -11.15
C GLU A 468 -11.23 27.38 -9.83
N ARG A 469 -11.78 28.53 -9.41
CA ARG A 469 -12.64 28.61 -8.21
C ARG A 469 -13.95 27.82 -8.32
N GLU A 470 -14.54 27.73 -9.52
CA GLU A 470 -15.76 26.96 -9.76
C GLU A 470 -15.46 25.46 -9.80
N LEU A 471 -14.37 25.07 -10.46
CA LEU A 471 -13.89 23.70 -10.45
C LEU A 471 -13.60 23.23 -9.02
N ASP A 472 -12.88 24.02 -8.22
CA ASP A 472 -12.58 23.73 -6.81
C ASP A 472 -13.85 23.51 -5.97
N ALA A 473 -14.92 24.27 -6.22
CA ALA A 473 -16.19 24.12 -5.53
C ALA A 473 -16.92 22.82 -5.92
N VAL A 474 -16.94 22.47 -7.21
CA VAL A 474 -17.51 21.19 -7.69
C VAL A 474 -16.73 20.01 -7.11
N LEU A 475 -15.39 20.07 -7.12
CA LEU A 475 -14.54 19.01 -6.58
C LEU A 475 -14.76 18.81 -5.07
N ALA A 476 -14.89 19.88 -4.30
CA ALA A 476 -15.13 19.82 -2.85
C ALA A 476 -16.51 19.23 -2.47
N GLN A 477 -17.46 19.19 -3.40
CA GLN A 477 -18.77 18.53 -3.21
C GLN A 477 -18.79 17.09 -3.74
N THR A 478 -17.93 16.77 -4.71
CA THR A 478 -17.92 15.51 -5.46
C THR A 478 -17.01 14.46 -4.83
N TYR A 479 -15.91 14.90 -4.21
CA TYR A 479 -14.87 14.04 -3.63
C TYR A 479 -14.88 14.15 -2.12
N SER A 480 -14.99 13.02 -1.42
CA SER A 480 -15.02 13.01 0.04
C SER A 480 -14.26 11.83 0.66
N GLY A 481 -14.10 11.84 1.98
CA GLY A 481 -13.65 10.70 2.78
C GLY A 481 -13.94 10.90 4.25
N SER A 482 -14.07 9.80 4.99
CA SER A 482 -14.37 9.78 6.43
C SER A 482 -13.57 8.69 7.13
N LEU A 483 -13.46 8.78 8.45
CA LEU A 483 -13.16 7.64 9.30
C LEU A 483 -14.47 6.99 9.72
N LEU A 484 -14.65 5.72 9.36
CA LEU A 484 -15.85 4.93 9.62
C LEU A 484 -15.57 3.89 10.72
N ALA A 485 -16.42 3.81 11.74
CA ALA A 485 -16.43 2.69 12.67
C ALA A 485 -17.54 1.70 12.26
N TRP A 486 -17.11 0.55 11.77
CA TRP A 486 -17.96 -0.53 11.25
C TRP A 486 -18.12 -1.65 12.28
N ASP A 487 -19.34 -2.12 12.51
CA ASP A 487 -19.65 -3.32 13.28
C ASP A 487 -19.66 -4.52 12.31
N PRO A 488 -18.64 -5.40 12.30
CA PRO A 488 -18.50 -6.46 11.30
C PRO A 488 -19.53 -7.58 11.48
N ILE A 489 -20.10 -7.73 12.68
CA ILE A 489 -21.13 -8.73 12.98
C ILE A 489 -22.48 -8.21 12.50
N LYS A 490 -22.83 -6.96 12.83
CA LYS A 490 -24.10 -6.35 12.43
C LYS A 490 -24.09 -5.74 11.02
N GLN A 491 -22.93 -5.71 10.36
CA GLN A 491 -22.73 -5.10 9.05
C GLN A 491 -23.30 -3.67 8.96
N THR A 492 -23.00 -2.86 9.97
CA THR A 492 -23.56 -1.49 10.08
C THR A 492 -22.55 -0.48 10.62
N VAL A 493 -22.74 0.77 10.22
CA VAL A 493 -22.00 1.92 10.75
C VAL A 493 -22.42 2.20 12.19
N ARG A 494 -21.44 2.31 13.10
CA ARG A 494 -21.65 2.74 14.48
C ARG A 494 -21.46 4.24 14.67
N TRP A 495 -20.45 4.79 14.00
CA TRP A 495 -20.23 6.22 13.84
C TRP A 495 -19.37 6.48 12.59
N SER A 496 -19.41 7.72 12.11
CA SER A 496 -18.54 8.21 11.04
C SER A 496 -18.13 9.63 11.37
N THR A 497 -16.89 10.03 11.06
CA THR A 497 -16.56 11.45 11.02
C THR A 497 -17.37 12.14 9.91
N PRO A 498 -17.62 13.46 10.03
CA PRO A 498 -18.15 14.26 8.92
C PRO A 498 -17.28 14.09 7.66
N PRO A 499 -17.86 14.05 6.46
CA PRO A 499 -17.10 13.98 5.22
C PRO A 499 -16.17 15.20 5.08
N ALA A 500 -14.89 14.94 4.89
CA ALA A 500 -13.89 15.93 4.49
C ALA A 500 -13.46 15.66 3.03
N ARG A 501 -12.51 16.44 2.48
CA ARG A 501 -11.78 16.02 1.27
C ARG A 501 -11.23 14.59 1.47
N PRO A 502 -11.10 13.73 0.44
CA PRO A 502 -10.54 12.39 0.59
C PRO A 502 -9.15 12.49 1.25
N SER A 503 -9.05 12.03 2.50
CA SER A 503 -7.89 12.37 3.33
C SER A 503 -7.59 11.37 4.44
N GLY A 504 -8.12 10.14 4.38
CA GLY A 504 -7.79 9.10 5.35
C GLY A 504 -6.40 8.50 5.12
N GLY A 505 -5.49 8.66 6.09
CA GLY A 505 -4.38 7.74 6.27
C GLY A 505 -4.79 6.53 7.11
N GLY A 506 -3.86 5.61 7.35
CA GLY A 506 -4.12 4.39 8.10
C GLY A 506 -4.43 4.62 9.58
N THR A 507 -5.09 3.63 10.22
CA THR A 507 -5.54 3.67 11.61
C THR A 507 -4.77 2.71 12.52
N LEU A 508 -4.80 3.04 13.81
CA LEU A 508 -4.31 2.25 14.95
C LEU A 508 -5.39 2.28 16.03
N SER A 509 -5.70 1.13 16.63
CA SER A 509 -6.60 1.04 17.78
C SER A 509 -5.83 0.66 19.05
N THR A 510 -6.29 1.11 20.23
CA THR A 510 -5.63 0.77 21.50
C THR A 510 -6.61 0.34 22.60
N ALA A 511 -6.10 -0.42 23.57
CA ALA A 511 -6.82 -0.81 24.78
C ALA A 511 -7.23 0.40 25.65
N GLY A 512 -6.52 1.53 25.55
CA GLY A 512 -6.87 2.81 26.15
C GLY A 512 -8.17 3.46 25.61
N GLY A 513 -8.89 2.78 24.72
CA GLY A 513 -10.18 3.23 24.17
C GLY A 513 -10.04 4.28 23.07
N LEU A 514 -8.91 4.27 22.35
CA LEU A 514 -8.57 5.26 21.33
C LEU A 514 -8.45 4.64 19.94
N VAL A 515 -8.68 5.48 18.93
CA VAL A 515 -8.28 5.25 17.53
C VAL A 515 -7.41 6.42 17.09
N PHE A 516 -6.19 6.14 16.63
CA PHE A 516 -5.33 7.14 16.01
C PHE A 516 -5.43 7.04 14.49
N GLN A 517 -5.48 8.18 13.81
CA GLN A 517 -5.44 8.26 12.36
C GLN A 517 -4.56 9.44 11.91
N GLY A 518 -3.64 9.20 10.99
CA GLY A 518 -3.01 10.25 10.21
C GLY A 518 -3.94 10.71 9.08
N ALA A 519 -4.05 12.01 8.85
CA ALA A 519 -4.89 12.56 7.79
C ALA A 519 -4.07 13.37 6.78
N HIS A 520 -4.51 13.37 5.52
CA HIS A 520 -3.83 14.10 4.46
C HIS A 520 -3.89 15.63 4.69
N ASN A 521 -4.85 16.12 5.48
CA ASN A 521 -4.96 17.52 5.91
C ASN A 521 -3.83 17.99 6.85
N GLY A 522 -2.80 17.16 7.10
CA GLY A 522 -1.62 17.53 7.89
C GLY A 522 -1.75 17.27 9.38
N HIS A 523 -2.65 16.37 9.82
CA HIS A 523 -2.87 16.11 11.24
C HIS A 523 -2.73 14.62 11.59
N LEU A 524 -2.20 14.34 12.78
CA LEU A 524 -2.42 13.07 13.50
C LEU A 524 -3.49 13.32 14.55
N THR A 525 -4.58 12.57 14.52
CA THR A 525 -5.74 12.78 15.40
C THR A 525 -6.05 11.51 16.19
N ALA A 526 -6.43 11.67 17.45
CA ALA A 526 -6.91 10.61 18.32
C ALA A 526 -8.41 10.80 18.58
N TYR A 527 -9.17 9.74 18.32
CA TYR A 527 -10.62 9.67 18.47
C TYR A 527 -10.98 8.73 19.62
N ASP A 528 -12.11 8.98 20.28
CA ASP A 528 -12.77 7.98 21.11
C ASP A 528 -13.22 6.79 20.24
N ALA A 529 -12.78 5.58 20.61
CA ALA A 529 -13.05 4.36 19.85
C ALA A 529 -14.55 3.99 19.74
N GLU A 530 -15.39 4.47 20.65
CA GLU A 530 -16.81 4.12 20.75
C GLU A 530 -17.74 5.18 20.16
N THR A 531 -17.35 6.45 20.19
CA THR A 531 -18.19 7.58 19.74
C THR A 531 -17.67 8.31 18.51
N GLY A 532 -16.36 8.26 18.23
CA GLY A 532 -15.71 9.04 17.18
C GLY A 532 -15.43 10.50 17.57
N ASP A 533 -15.57 10.87 18.85
CA ASP A 533 -15.23 12.21 19.34
C ASP A 533 -13.72 12.47 19.23
N VAL A 534 -13.33 13.65 18.74
CA VAL A 534 -11.91 14.07 18.69
C VAL A 534 -11.43 14.42 20.10
N LEU A 535 -10.49 13.65 20.64
CA LEU A 535 -9.93 13.85 21.98
C LEU A 535 -8.58 14.58 21.96
N TRP A 536 -7.83 14.48 20.87
CA TRP A 536 -6.52 15.12 20.68
C TRP A 536 -6.17 15.21 19.19
N SER A 537 -5.38 16.20 18.80
CA SER A 537 -4.80 16.30 17.45
C SER A 537 -3.48 17.06 17.46
N SER A 538 -2.60 16.78 16.51
CA SER A 538 -1.30 17.44 16.32
C SER A 538 -1.02 17.69 14.84
N ASP A 539 -0.57 18.90 14.52
CA ASP A 539 -0.06 19.28 13.18
C ASP A 539 1.25 18.53 12.87
N THR A 540 1.23 17.76 11.79
CA THR A 540 2.37 16.99 11.25
C THR A 540 3.13 17.76 10.16
N GLN A 541 2.65 18.94 9.78
CA GLN A 541 3.11 19.84 8.70
C GLN A 541 3.08 19.27 7.29
N THR A 542 2.67 18.02 7.11
CA THR A 542 2.55 17.34 5.82
C THR A 542 1.48 16.26 5.89
N GLY A 543 0.90 15.89 4.75
CA GLY A 543 -0.12 14.83 4.70
C GLY A 543 0.38 13.52 5.30
N ALA A 544 -0.35 13.01 6.29
CA ALA A 544 -0.07 11.75 6.97
C ALA A 544 -0.94 10.64 6.34
N MET A 545 -0.31 9.71 5.63
CA MET A 545 -0.99 8.65 4.87
C MET A 545 -0.77 7.26 5.48
N ALA A 546 0.45 7.00 6.00
CA ALA A 546 0.77 5.74 6.66
C ALA A 546 -0.05 5.53 7.94
N ALA A 547 -0.15 4.28 8.39
CA ALA A 547 -0.71 3.96 9.70
C ALA A 547 0.28 4.32 10.83
N PRO A 548 -0.18 4.93 11.93
CA PRO A 548 0.61 5.03 13.16
C PRO A 548 0.81 3.65 13.81
N ILE A 549 1.80 3.56 14.69
CA ILE A 549 2.01 2.44 15.61
C ILE A 549 2.11 2.95 17.05
N THR A 550 2.00 2.05 18.03
CA THR A 550 2.35 2.36 19.42
C THR A 550 3.18 1.23 20.04
N TYR A 551 4.12 1.60 20.89
CA TYR A 551 5.04 0.70 21.57
C TYR A 551 5.34 1.22 22.97
N ALA A 552 5.99 0.40 23.81
CA ALA A 552 6.50 0.84 25.09
C ALA A 552 7.99 0.50 25.23
N ILE A 553 8.75 1.38 25.87
CA ILE A 553 10.15 1.16 26.23
C ILE A 553 10.34 1.62 27.68
N ASP A 554 10.91 0.75 28.51
CA ASP A 554 11.21 1.03 29.92
C ASP A 554 9.98 1.48 30.76
N GLY A 555 8.76 1.16 30.28
CA GLY A 555 7.49 1.52 30.92
C GLY A 555 6.84 2.82 30.43
N GLU A 556 7.46 3.55 29.50
CA GLU A 556 6.83 4.68 28.82
C GLU A 556 6.21 4.24 27.49
N GLN A 557 4.95 4.61 27.24
CA GLN A 557 4.27 4.39 25.97
C GLN A 557 4.55 5.54 24.98
N TYR A 558 4.81 5.16 23.73
CA TYR A 558 5.06 6.04 22.59
C TYR A 558 4.05 5.78 21.47
N VAL A 559 3.69 6.81 20.71
CA VAL A 559 2.95 6.69 19.44
C VAL A 559 3.86 7.23 18.32
N ALA A 560 4.07 6.47 17.26
CA ALA A 560 4.94 6.84 16.16
C ALA A 560 4.21 6.79 14.81
N ILE A 561 4.48 7.76 13.94
CA ILE A 561 3.96 7.81 12.57
C ILE A 561 5.03 8.29 11.59
N ALA A 562 5.07 7.68 10.41
CA ALA A 562 5.83 8.18 9.27
C ALA A 562 4.89 9.03 8.38
N VAL A 563 5.27 10.26 8.08
CA VAL A 563 4.44 11.25 7.36
C VAL A 563 5.16 11.75 6.12
N GLY A 564 4.40 12.13 5.09
CA GLY A 564 4.92 12.59 3.80
C GLY A 564 3.90 12.34 2.70
N PHE A 565 3.33 13.41 2.17
CA PHE A 565 2.27 13.37 1.16
C PHE A 565 2.76 12.73 -0.16
N GLY A 566 1.89 12.02 -0.88
CA GLY A 566 2.23 11.40 -2.16
C GLY A 566 1.28 10.27 -2.55
N GLY A 567 1.85 9.13 -2.95
CA GLY A 567 1.08 7.98 -3.44
C GLY A 567 0.37 8.28 -4.77
N GLY A 568 -0.52 7.38 -5.18
CA GLY A 568 -1.36 7.59 -6.38
C GLY A 568 -2.21 8.85 -6.32
N PHE A 569 -2.65 9.26 -5.12
CA PHE A 569 -3.42 10.50 -4.92
C PHE A 569 -2.59 11.76 -5.19
N GLY A 570 -1.33 11.82 -4.73
CA GLY A 570 -0.43 12.94 -5.01
C GLY A 570 0.13 12.96 -6.44
N ALA A 571 0.16 11.82 -7.13
CA ALA A 571 0.63 11.68 -8.50
C ALA A 571 -0.46 11.94 -9.56
N GLN A 572 -1.53 11.15 -9.54
CA GLN A 572 -2.62 11.20 -10.51
C GLN A 572 -3.80 12.04 -10.02
N GLY A 573 -4.20 11.89 -8.75
CA GLY A 573 -5.30 12.63 -8.09
C GLY A 573 -5.08 14.14 -7.92
N GLY A 574 -4.14 14.71 -8.68
CA GLY A 574 -3.67 16.07 -8.61
C GLY A 574 -4.77 17.13 -8.69
N VAL A 575 -5.84 16.91 -9.47
CA VAL A 575 -6.99 17.82 -9.57
C VAL A 575 -7.64 18.10 -8.22
N ILE A 576 -7.71 17.09 -7.35
CA ILE A 576 -8.36 17.10 -6.03
C ILE A 576 -7.37 17.51 -4.93
N ALA A 577 -6.11 17.11 -5.08
CA ALA A 577 -4.98 17.60 -4.29
C ALA A 577 -4.57 19.05 -4.66
N HIS A 578 -5.16 19.64 -5.69
CA HIS A 578 -4.79 20.98 -6.16
C HIS A 578 -5.19 22.07 -5.16
N GLY A 579 -4.37 23.12 -5.09
CA GLY A 579 -4.56 24.22 -4.14
C GLY A 579 -4.32 23.85 -2.67
N TRP A 580 -3.91 22.61 -2.36
CA TRP A 580 -3.49 22.23 -1.02
C TRP A 580 -2.18 22.95 -0.68
N LYS A 581 -2.21 23.77 0.37
CA LYS A 581 -1.05 24.58 0.82
C LYS A 581 -0.13 23.83 1.78
N ILE A 582 -0.23 22.51 1.79
CA ILE A 582 0.50 21.62 2.70
C ILE A 582 1.80 21.22 2.01
N PRO A 583 2.98 21.59 2.53
CA PRO A 583 4.25 21.21 1.93
C PRO A 583 4.50 19.70 2.10
N ASN A 584 5.24 19.12 1.16
CA ASN A 584 5.72 17.75 1.30
C ASN A 584 7.01 17.73 2.14
N ILE A 585 6.88 17.46 3.45
CA ILE A 585 7.99 17.43 4.42
C ILE A 585 8.02 16.06 5.09
N SER A 586 8.67 15.10 4.43
CA SER A 586 8.69 13.72 4.91
C SER A 586 9.42 13.57 6.25
N ARG A 587 8.77 12.97 7.25
CA ARG A 587 9.33 12.79 8.62
C ARG A 587 8.89 11.48 9.27
N VAL A 588 9.62 11.08 10.31
CA VAL A 588 9.07 10.29 11.41
C VAL A 588 8.73 11.25 12.55
N LEU A 589 7.56 11.10 13.15
CA LEU A 589 7.10 11.84 14.32
C LEU A 589 6.80 10.85 15.44
N VAL A 590 7.33 11.08 16.63
CA VAL A 590 7.09 10.22 17.79
C VAL A 590 6.64 11.04 18.99
N TYR A 591 5.56 10.59 19.62
CA TYR A 591 4.82 11.27 20.68
C TYR A 591 4.83 10.44 21.96
N LYS A 592 4.84 11.09 23.13
CA LYS A 592 4.55 10.48 24.43
C LYS A 592 3.88 11.47 25.39
N LEU A 593 3.36 10.98 26.51
CA LEU A 593 2.74 11.85 27.52
C LEU A 593 3.77 12.83 28.12
N GLY A 594 3.37 14.09 28.25
CA GLY A 594 4.17 15.15 28.89
C GLY A 594 5.36 15.66 28.07
N ALA A 595 5.57 15.17 26.85
CA ALA A 595 6.61 15.69 25.96
C ALA A 595 6.18 17.00 25.28
N SER A 596 7.16 17.82 24.88
CA SER A 596 6.92 19.20 24.42
C SER A 596 7.88 19.66 23.30
N GLU A 597 8.41 18.74 22.50
CA GLU A 597 9.22 19.08 21.33
C GLU A 597 8.37 19.82 20.28
N VAL A 598 8.99 20.67 19.45
CA VAL A 598 8.26 21.51 18.49
C VAL A 598 8.85 21.37 17.10
N LEU A 599 8.02 21.08 16.10
CA LEU A 599 8.46 21.03 14.71
C LEU A 599 8.95 22.40 14.24
N PRO A 600 10.06 22.48 13.47
CA PRO A 600 10.54 23.73 12.91
C PRO A 600 9.51 24.30 11.95
N ALA A 601 9.45 25.63 11.82
CA ALA A 601 8.46 26.30 10.97
C ALA A 601 8.45 25.76 9.54
N ALA A 602 7.27 25.44 9.02
CA ALA A 602 7.08 24.99 7.65
C ALA A 602 7.54 26.07 6.64
N PRO A 603 8.17 25.68 5.51
CA PRO A 603 8.58 26.64 4.48
C PRO A 603 7.34 27.28 3.83
N LYS A 604 7.40 28.58 3.58
CA LYS A 604 6.35 29.28 2.85
C LYS A 604 6.29 28.79 1.41
N ILE A 605 5.13 28.33 0.97
CA ILE A 605 4.86 28.00 -0.43
C ILE A 605 4.42 29.28 -1.14
N ASP A 606 5.15 29.69 -2.17
CA ASP A 606 4.66 30.72 -3.09
C ASP A 606 3.52 30.14 -3.94
N SER A 607 2.31 30.62 -3.68
CA SER A 607 1.10 30.25 -4.42
C SER A 607 0.82 31.14 -5.62
N ARG A 608 1.60 32.21 -5.87
CA ARG A 608 1.36 33.08 -7.02
C ARG A 608 1.84 32.40 -8.31
N MET A 609 1.00 32.45 -9.34
CA MET A 609 1.35 32.05 -10.68
C MET A 609 2.38 33.04 -11.25
N PRO A 610 3.57 32.59 -11.71
CA PRO A 610 4.52 33.45 -12.38
C PRO A 610 3.98 33.91 -13.74
N ALA A 611 4.53 35.00 -14.26
CA ALA A 611 4.24 35.43 -15.63
C ALA A 611 4.61 34.31 -16.63
N PRO A 612 3.77 34.04 -17.65
CA PRO A 612 4.01 32.96 -18.61
C PRO A 612 5.35 33.10 -19.34
N ALA A 613 6.06 31.98 -19.48
CA ALA A 613 7.43 31.93 -19.97
C ALA A 613 7.61 32.16 -21.50
N GLY A 614 6.54 32.45 -22.23
CA GLY A 614 6.56 32.72 -23.67
C GLY A 614 5.16 32.89 -24.26
N PRO A 615 5.02 33.31 -25.52
CA PRO A 615 3.74 33.44 -26.21
C PRO A 615 3.16 32.07 -26.58
N VAL A 616 1.84 31.98 -26.65
CA VAL A 616 1.13 30.90 -27.35
C VAL A 616 1.14 31.24 -28.84
N THR A 617 1.65 30.34 -29.68
CA THR A 617 1.79 30.57 -31.13
C THR A 617 1.02 29.55 -31.97
N ALA A 618 0.45 28.52 -31.35
CA ALA A 618 -0.34 27.50 -32.02
C ALA A 618 -1.83 27.86 -32.09
N ASP A 619 -2.54 27.23 -33.03
CA ASP A 619 -3.98 27.35 -33.15
C ASP A 619 -4.74 26.49 -32.12
N ALA A 620 -6.05 26.72 -32.01
CA ALA A 620 -6.90 26.01 -31.06
C ALA A 620 -6.91 24.49 -31.28
N ALA A 621 -6.82 24.02 -32.53
CA ALA A 621 -6.81 22.60 -32.87
C ALA A 621 -5.51 21.90 -32.41
N THR A 622 -4.37 22.59 -32.52
CA THR A 622 -3.07 22.13 -32.05
C THR A 622 -3.01 22.11 -30.52
N ILE A 623 -3.55 23.12 -29.85
CA ILE A 623 -3.66 23.17 -28.38
C ILE A 623 -4.54 22.02 -27.87
N ASP A 624 -5.67 21.77 -28.51
CA ASP A 624 -6.60 20.68 -28.19
C ASP A 624 -6.00 19.28 -28.46
N ARG A 625 -5.21 19.12 -29.54
CA ARG A 625 -4.36 17.93 -29.74
C ARG A 625 -3.34 17.78 -28.61
N GLY A 626 -2.66 18.86 -28.24
CA GLY A 626 -1.69 18.89 -27.14
C GLY A 626 -2.30 18.45 -25.80
N GLN A 627 -3.52 18.91 -25.49
CA GLN A 627 -4.26 18.49 -24.30
C GLN A 627 -4.53 16.99 -24.28
N ARG A 628 -5.00 16.40 -25.39
CA ARG A 628 -5.26 14.94 -25.46
C ARG A 628 -4.01 14.11 -25.25
N ILE A 629 -2.87 14.54 -25.80
CA ILE A 629 -1.61 13.80 -25.68
C ILE A 629 -1.03 13.96 -24.27
N TYR A 630 -1.11 15.17 -23.69
CA TYR A 630 -0.79 15.41 -22.28
C TYR A 630 -1.60 14.47 -21.35
N GLN A 631 -2.92 14.41 -21.55
CA GLN A 631 -3.83 13.60 -20.73
C GLN A 631 -3.55 12.08 -20.84
N ARG A 632 -2.91 11.65 -21.94
CA ARG A 632 -2.56 10.25 -22.21
C ARG A 632 -1.21 9.83 -21.63
N HIS A 633 -0.21 10.72 -21.63
CA HIS A 633 1.17 10.36 -21.28
C HIS A 633 1.74 11.08 -20.05
N CYS A 634 1.24 12.27 -19.72
CA CYS A 634 1.85 13.15 -18.72
C CYS A 634 1.00 13.31 -17.45
N ALA A 635 -0.34 13.25 -17.57
CA ALA A 635 -1.28 13.51 -16.48
C ALA A 635 -1.11 12.57 -15.28
N TYR A 636 -0.73 11.31 -15.48
CA TYR A 636 -0.46 10.34 -14.40
C TYR A 636 0.67 10.76 -13.43
N CYS A 637 1.52 11.72 -13.82
CA CYS A 637 2.55 12.30 -12.96
C CYS A 637 2.32 13.79 -12.68
N HIS A 638 1.89 14.57 -13.68
CA HIS A 638 1.73 16.03 -13.57
C HIS A 638 0.29 16.49 -13.26
N GLY A 639 -0.63 15.54 -13.04
CA GLY A 639 -2.04 15.75 -12.71
C GLY A 639 -2.92 16.01 -13.94
N ASP A 640 -4.17 15.54 -13.89
CA ASP A 640 -5.15 15.77 -14.97
C ASP A 640 -5.36 17.27 -15.21
N GLY A 641 -5.45 17.67 -16.48
CA GLY A 641 -5.60 19.09 -16.84
C GLY A 641 -4.51 20.03 -16.29
N LEU A 642 -3.27 19.53 -16.11
CA LEU A 642 -2.11 20.25 -15.55
C LEU A 642 -2.24 20.68 -14.07
N ARG A 643 -3.23 20.17 -13.35
CA ARG A 643 -3.39 20.43 -11.91
C ARG A 643 -2.62 19.37 -11.11
N THR A 644 -1.34 19.61 -10.88
CA THR A 644 -0.50 18.72 -10.03
C THR A 644 -0.96 18.72 -8.56
N GLY A 645 -0.77 17.57 -7.89
CA GLY A 645 -0.89 17.43 -6.43
C GLY A 645 0.35 17.90 -5.66
N GLY A 646 1.37 18.43 -6.35
CA GLY A 646 2.60 18.95 -5.73
C GLY A 646 3.71 17.91 -5.54
N LEU A 647 3.49 16.66 -5.93
CA LEU A 647 4.51 15.60 -5.96
C LEU A 647 5.56 15.83 -7.05
N ASN A 648 5.08 16.17 -8.25
CA ASN A 648 5.89 16.46 -9.43
C ASN A 648 5.71 17.94 -9.84
N PRO A 649 6.65 18.54 -10.60
CA PRO A 649 6.57 19.94 -11.00
C PRO A 649 5.26 20.30 -11.70
N ASP A 650 4.68 21.45 -11.34
CA ASP A 650 3.59 22.06 -12.12
C ASP A 650 4.16 22.60 -13.43
N LEU A 651 3.86 21.95 -14.55
CA LEU A 651 4.40 22.34 -15.85
C LEU A 651 3.94 23.74 -16.28
N ARG A 652 2.81 24.25 -15.75
CA ARG A 652 2.37 25.62 -16.03
C ARG A 652 3.34 26.66 -15.45
N ARG A 653 4.11 26.29 -14.41
CA ARG A 653 5.12 27.13 -13.75
C ARG A 653 6.54 26.93 -14.34
N SER A 654 6.67 26.23 -15.46
CA SER A 654 7.94 26.04 -16.16
C SER A 654 8.58 27.36 -16.60
N THR A 655 9.90 27.46 -16.48
CA THR A 655 10.65 28.67 -16.88
C THR A 655 10.94 28.68 -18.39
N GLU A 656 11.34 29.84 -18.92
CA GLU A 656 11.76 29.98 -20.33
C GLU A 656 12.88 28.98 -20.69
N GLY A 657 13.79 28.70 -19.75
CA GLY A 657 14.85 27.70 -19.91
C GLY A 657 14.30 26.29 -20.13
N ILE A 658 13.27 25.88 -19.39
CA ILE A 658 12.59 24.58 -19.56
C ILE A 658 11.90 24.52 -20.92
N HIS A 659 11.21 25.59 -21.34
CA HIS A 659 10.56 25.61 -22.66
C HIS A 659 11.55 25.59 -23.83
N LYS A 660 12.77 26.14 -23.67
CA LYS A 660 13.84 26.09 -24.70
C LYS A 660 14.37 24.67 -24.94
N ILE A 661 14.44 23.84 -23.90
CA ILE A 661 14.94 22.44 -23.97
C ILE A 661 13.82 21.40 -23.94
N TRP A 662 12.58 21.82 -24.23
CA TRP A 662 11.38 21.00 -24.08
C TRP A 662 11.45 19.64 -24.79
N GLN A 663 11.94 19.63 -26.03
CA GLN A 663 12.12 18.41 -26.83
C GLN A 663 13.11 17.44 -26.15
N GLN A 664 14.21 17.97 -25.60
CA GLN A 664 15.24 17.19 -24.91
C GLN A 664 14.72 16.59 -23.60
N ILE A 665 13.83 17.29 -22.88
CA ILE A 665 13.18 16.77 -21.68
C ILE A 665 12.16 15.69 -22.05
N VAL A 666 11.20 16.02 -22.93
CA VAL A 666 10.03 15.16 -23.18
C VAL A 666 10.36 13.97 -24.06
N ARG A 667 11.25 14.10 -25.05
CA ARG A 667 11.57 13.02 -25.99
C ARG A 667 12.91 12.35 -25.68
N ASP A 668 13.96 13.14 -25.45
CA ASP A 668 15.32 12.60 -25.31
C ASP A 668 15.66 12.19 -23.85
N GLY A 669 14.82 12.54 -22.87
CA GLY A 669 14.91 12.05 -21.50
C GLY A 669 16.11 12.58 -20.69
N ILE A 670 16.54 13.82 -20.92
CA ILE A 670 17.71 14.41 -20.23
C ILE A 670 17.57 14.52 -18.69
N PHE A 671 16.37 14.31 -18.15
CA PHE A 671 16.06 14.28 -16.71
C PHE A 671 15.71 12.86 -16.19
N SER A 672 16.09 11.82 -16.94
CA SER A 672 15.88 10.40 -16.55
C SER A 672 16.52 10.05 -15.20
N SER A 673 17.69 10.65 -14.89
CA SER A 673 18.38 10.51 -13.59
C SER A 673 17.61 11.04 -12.38
N VAL A 674 16.54 11.82 -12.58
CA VAL A 674 15.59 12.24 -11.54
C VAL A 674 14.18 11.68 -11.76
N GLY A 675 14.00 10.79 -12.73
CA GLY A 675 12.78 10.03 -13.00
C GLY A 675 11.89 10.55 -14.13
N MET A 676 12.28 11.61 -14.84
CA MET A 676 11.60 12.07 -16.05
C MET A 676 12.25 11.43 -17.28
N VAL A 677 11.70 10.29 -17.71
CA VAL A 677 12.18 9.53 -18.88
C VAL A 677 11.82 10.23 -20.20
N GLY A 678 12.47 9.80 -21.29
CA GLY A 678 12.13 10.23 -22.65
C GLY A 678 10.98 9.43 -23.23
N PHE A 679 10.10 10.09 -24.00
CA PHE A 679 8.92 9.51 -24.62
C PHE A 679 9.03 9.46 -26.16
N ALA A 680 10.24 9.46 -26.72
CA ALA A 680 10.44 9.50 -28.18
C ALA A 680 9.75 8.37 -28.97
N ASP A 681 9.55 7.20 -28.35
CA ASP A 681 8.85 6.04 -28.92
C ASP A 681 7.31 6.21 -28.99
N PHE A 682 6.76 7.15 -28.22
CA PHE A 682 5.31 7.38 -28.09
C PHE A 682 4.87 8.77 -28.56
N ILE A 683 5.78 9.74 -28.61
CA ILE A 683 5.50 11.16 -28.86
C ILE A 683 6.46 11.68 -29.93
N SER A 684 5.93 12.11 -31.07
CA SER A 684 6.70 12.77 -32.13
C SER A 684 7.13 14.20 -31.76
N GLY A 685 8.05 14.79 -32.54
CA GLY A 685 8.52 16.16 -32.29
C GLY A 685 7.40 17.21 -32.34
N GLU A 686 6.48 17.08 -33.30
CA GLU A 686 5.28 17.93 -33.42
C GLU A 686 4.33 17.78 -32.23
N GLU A 687 4.19 16.57 -31.71
CA GLU A 687 3.31 16.27 -30.59
C GLU A 687 3.87 16.78 -29.27
N ALA A 688 5.18 16.65 -29.06
CA ALA A 688 5.86 17.29 -27.94
C ALA A 688 5.70 18.82 -27.99
N GLU A 689 5.76 19.43 -29.17
CA GLU A 689 5.49 20.87 -29.35
C GLU A 689 4.01 21.21 -29.09
N ALA A 690 3.06 20.40 -29.55
CA ALA A 690 1.64 20.59 -29.25
C ALA A 690 1.36 20.56 -27.74
N ILE A 691 2.00 19.64 -26.99
CA ILE A 691 1.93 19.64 -25.51
C ILE A 691 2.53 20.94 -24.95
N ARG A 692 3.68 21.41 -25.46
CA ARG A 692 4.32 22.67 -25.00
C ARG A 692 3.38 23.87 -25.15
N GLN A 693 2.65 23.94 -26.27
CA GLN A 693 1.71 24.99 -26.59
C GLN A 693 0.44 24.91 -25.72
N TYR A 694 -0.04 23.70 -25.42
CA TYR A 694 -1.10 23.49 -24.43
C TYR A 694 -0.68 23.95 -23.03
N VAL A 695 0.52 23.59 -22.58
CA VAL A 695 1.08 24.05 -21.28
C VAL A 695 1.14 25.57 -21.22
N LEU A 696 1.68 26.24 -22.25
CA LEU A 696 1.71 27.70 -22.31
C LEU A 696 0.30 28.32 -22.30
N SER A 697 -0.65 27.74 -23.04
CA SER A 697 -2.05 28.19 -23.06
C SER A 697 -2.66 28.17 -21.65
N GLU A 698 -2.44 27.10 -20.89
CA GLU A 698 -2.93 27.00 -19.51
C GLU A 698 -2.15 27.93 -18.55
N SER A 699 -0.84 28.13 -18.74
CA SER A 699 -0.07 29.14 -17.98
C SER A 699 -0.66 30.54 -18.16
N HIS A 700 -0.96 30.95 -19.40
CA HIS A 700 -1.60 32.24 -19.71
C HIS A 700 -2.99 32.34 -19.11
N ARG A 701 -3.83 31.30 -19.26
CA ARG A 701 -5.20 31.28 -18.72
C ARG A 701 -5.22 31.46 -17.21
N VAL A 702 -4.39 30.72 -16.47
CA VAL A 702 -4.33 30.77 -15.00
C VAL A 702 -3.74 32.11 -14.52
N TYR A 703 -2.68 32.60 -15.16
CA TYR A 703 -2.10 33.90 -14.83
C TYR A 703 -3.11 35.04 -15.02
N GLN A 704 -3.83 35.07 -16.15
CA GLN A 704 -4.86 36.08 -16.41
C GLN A 704 -6.04 35.98 -15.41
N GLN A 705 -6.46 34.77 -15.04
CA GLN A 705 -7.49 34.57 -14.01
C GLN A 705 -7.02 35.07 -12.63
N GLN A 706 -5.74 34.97 -12.31
CA GLN A 706 -5.16 35.51 -11.08
C GLN A 706 -5.10 37.04 -11.08
N GLU A 707 -4.59 37.67 -12.14
CA GLU A 707 -4.44 39.14 -12.19
C GLU A 707 -5.78 39.89 -12.29
N ALA A 708 -6.88 39.18 -12.52
CA ALA A 708 -8.25 39.70 -12.52
C ALA A 708 -8.96 39.60 -11.14
N GLN A 709 -8.27 39.12 -10.10
CA GLN A 709 -8.80 38.91 -8.73
C GLN A 709 -8.16 39.85 -7.70
#